data_AF-A0A7X6MHA9-F1
#
_entry.id   AF-A0A7X6MHA9-F1
#
_cell.length_a   1.000
_cell.length_b   1.000
_cell.length_c   1.000
_cell.angle_alpha   90.00
_cell.angle_beta   90.00
_cell.angle_gamma   90.00
#
_symmetry.space_group_name_H-M   'P 1'
#
loop_
_entity.id
_entity.type
_entity.pdbx_description
1 polymer ?
#
loop_
_entity_poly.entity_id
_entity_poly.type
_entity_poly.pdbx_seq_one_letter_code
_entity_poly.pdbx_strand_id
1 'polypeptide(L)'
;MKTQVPDFMVPAFAPFHLRVLPRERVAERLRGPVCEVALPGHVDGVLDTVWQGLADTVEEQAYRTLIGAFHSFREAEGLPMSTESDTALRRFTAHLDRDGTAGALLDAHPVLRERLETILANSLDAHTDLFTSYARDLPVLRENGLVSAEGRVTDVFATGSDPHNDNRQVFGLRLADGGRIVFKPRPLVADDFVRDLYRVAEPHLRHSLLGCVPRSVTVGDHGWQSFVAPEPMETADQPPRYYYRFGALCALFGSIGAGDLHDENVLAHGETPCVLDTETMVRPNPDAGDDGLTTTLGNQLKLSVVSTMLVPNRHPGSRIDVLMAGVGVQGEQASSQLERPAIVHQRSDAVQVRWEKVTYRHKDNLPRLGDQALGSTDHYGDIIEGYLDALGAVRGDGLRAVLDDYPDLPVRVLVRSTMVYSRFADAATHPRYLVRPEEAERVLGLLGHYPKHLPREGADYIRGEELRALATGNIPYFMTRGASRELATPESSFPDAYATSPLDYAREGLRLNAERSDLYHRFVMEECFSEVLGEDSPAGLWEHSVFRQTGPAPVPGSWWKGIAERIHRIGVTFEGGDGPETGWLCGAGPDRDAFTVNPGHLVSFHDLGGTVAFLQRAARGDERWRPVHGSADRGLDSLLATYGAPLVQVPESVFTGDASLLMTRPDRLDEDWLTGLVDRIDARAAAGAVDTDLVSGPAGVLMTLLAKPEGTVPVPLLLRLRDLAVPHVGLERDRPWFDLAHGELGLRWAAARAGGALGDRELVRKSADWVRARVEEGEHSPSRGWCNGTAGLLLAAAEIAATADRGEWLSGRLLSGLVDRATDLGEGPVDLSVCHGTSGVVQSLLAAARSLDAPALVDRAREYQEAVIARIRREGFYTGAAGRTSLLGYMLGWSGVGDTDLLLGTYDEDSRIPAALAL
;
A
#
# COMPACT_ATOMS: atom_id res chain seq x y z
N MET A 1 31.50 41.78 10.11
CA MET A 1 30.12 41.52 9.65
C MET A 1 29.17 41.93 10.77
N LYS A 2 28.01 42.53 10.47
CA LYS A 2 26.95 42.67 11.48
C LYS A 2 26.44 41.26 11.77
N THR A 3 26.38 40.87 13.05
CA THR A 3 25.76 39.61 13.47
C THR A 3 24.35 39.55 12.91
N GLN A 4 24.04 38.48 12.15
CA GLN A 4 22.70 38.26 11.65
C GLN A 4 21.86 37.71 12.81
N VAL A 5 20.78 38.41 13.15
CA VAL A 5 19.81 37.92 14.12
C VAL A 5 19.05 36.76 13.48
N PRO A 6 18.77 35.65 14.20
CA PRO A 6 17.99 34.56 13.68
C PRO A 6 16.64 35.03 13.14
N ASP A 7 16.20 34.44 12.02
CA ASP A 7 14.84 34.60 11.53
C ASP A 7 13.90 33.68 12.33
N PHE A 8 12.68 34.15 12.60
CA PHE A 8 11.71 33.45 13.45
C PHE A 8 10.35 33.42 12.76
N MET A 9 9.61 32.32 12.92
CA MET A 9 8.23 32.18 12.45
C MET A 9 7.34 33.30 13.00
N VAL A 10 7.54 33.71 14.25
CA VAL A 10 6.88 34.89 14.85
C VAL A 10 7.93 35.88 15.32
N PRO A 11 8.34 36.86 14.48
CA PRO A 11 9.43 37.78 14.79
C PRO A 11 9.26 38.56 16.10
N ALA A 12 8.01 38.81 16.51
CA ALA A 12 7.68 39.49 17.77
C ALA A 12 8.09 38.72 19.04
N PHE A 13 8.34 37.42 18.93
CA PHE A 13 8.78 36.59 20.05
C PHE A 13 10.30 36.46 20.16
N ALA A 14 11.06 37.03 19.22
CA ALA A 14 12.53 37.01 19.21
C ALA A 14 13.18 37.33 20.57
N PRO A 15 12.72 38.33 21.37
CA PRO A 15 13.33 38.61 22.68
C PRO A 15 13.33 37.41 23.63
N PHE A 16 12.30 36.55 23.59
CA PHE A 16 12.27 35.32 24.38
C PHE A 16 13.32 34.33 23.88
N HIS A 17 13.32 34.02 22.59
CA HIS A 17 14.22 33.02 21.98
C HIS A 17 15.69 33.39 22.20
N LEU A 18 16.06 34.65 21.98
CA LEU A 18 17.43 35.15 22.14
C LEU A 18 17.91 35.19 23.59
N ARG A 19 16.99 35.25 24.57
CA ARG A 19 17.32 35.15 26.00
C ARG A 19 17.52 33.69 26.44
N VAL A 20 16.75 32.78 25.87
CA VAL A 20 16.91 31.33 26.12
C VAL A 20 18.21 30.81 25.50
N LEU A 21 18.51 31.26 24.28
CA LEU A 21 19.72 30.91 23.55
C LEU A 21 20.45 32.16 23.05
N PRO A 22 21.26 32.81 23.90
CA PRO A 22 22.13 33.88 23.45
C PRO A 22 23.24 33.33 22.55
N ARG A 23 23.65 34.11 21.54
CA ARG A 23 24.72 33.71 20.61
C ARG A 23 26.02 33.38 21.32
N GLU A 24 26.31 34.11 22.40
CA GLU A 24 27.50 33.93 23.23
C GLU A 24 27.61 32.51 23.74
N ARG A 25 26.49 31.88 24.13
CA ARG A 25 26.47 30.48 24.59
C ARG A 25 26.92 29.51 23.50
N VAL A 26 26.49 29.73 22.25
CA VAL A 26 26.93 28.92 21.09
C VAL A 26 28.41 29.17 20.82
N ALA A 27 28.85 30.43 20.82
CA ALA A 27 30.23 30.78 20.57
C ALA A 27 31.19 30.25 21.66
N GLU A 28 30.81 30.31 22.93
CA GLU A 28 31.60 29.77 24.04
C GLU A 28 31.84 28.27 23.88
N ARG A 29 30.82 27.51 23.46
CA ARG A 29 30.92 26.07 23.30
C ARG A 29 31.63 25.64 22.02
N LEU A 30 31.34 26.29 20.89
CA LEU A 30 31.71 25.79 19.56
C LEU A 30 32.85 26.55 18.88
N ARG A 31 33.25 27.75 19.34
CA ARG A 31 34.30 28.53 18.66
C ARG A 31 35.63 27.78 18.57
N GLY A 32 36.01 27.04 19.61
CA GLY A 32 37.23 26.20 19.60
C GLY A 32 37.20 25.16 18.48
N PRO A 33 36.27 24.18 18.54
CA PRO A 33 36.13 23.15 17.51
C PRO A 33 35.95 23.72 16.09
N VAL A 34 35.15 24.78 15.91
CA VAL A 34 34.93 25.41 14.60
C VAL A 34 36.22 26.07 14.07
N CYS A 35 37.01 26.74 14.91
CA CYS A 35 38.28 27.36 14.49
C CYS A 35 39.30 26.36 13.95
N GLU A 36 39.27 25.09 14.39
CA GLU A 36 40.21 24.06 13.93
C GLU A 36 39.92 23.63 12.48
N VAL A 37 38.67 23.69 12.06
CA VAL A 37 38.20 23.11 10.80
C VAL A 37 37.72 24.13 9.78
N ALA A 38 37.18 25.25 10.23
CA ALA A 38 36.61 26.26 9.36
C ALA A 38 37.68 27.11 8.68
N LEU A 39 37.34 27.65 7.51
CA LEU A 39 38.15 28.68 6.87
C LEU A 39 38.17 29.92 7.78
N PRO A 40 39.32 30.58 8.05
CA PRO A 40 39.42 31.61 9.08
C PRO A 40 38.39 32.76 8.98
N GLY A 41 37.96 33.12 7.77
CA GLY A 41 36.93 34.15 7.54
C GLY A 41 35.47 33.68 7.72
N HIS A 42 35.24 32.38 7.94
CA HIS A 42 33.92 31.75 7.98
C HIS A 42 33.50 31.30 9.39
N VAL A 43 34.39 31.37 10.39
CA VAL A 43 34.11 30.90 11.76
C VAL A 43 32.82 31.50 12.33
N ASP A 44 32.67 32.82 12.31
CA ASP A 44 31.46 33.46 12.83
C ASP A 44 30.21 33.14 12.00
N GLY A 45 30.35 32.95 10.68
CA GLY A 45 29.24 32.53 9.82
C GLY A 45 28.75 31.12 10.15
N VAL A 46 29.66 30.17 10.34
CA VAL A 46 29.32 28.79 10.77
C VAL A 46 28.62 28.81 12.14
N LEU A 47 29.14 29.60 13.09
CA LEU A 47 28.51 29.75 14.40
C LEU A 47 27.12 30.37 14.30
N ASP A 48 26.92 31.35 13.42
CA ASP A 48 25.63 31.98 13.16
C ASP A 48 24.63 30.98 12.55
N THR A 49 25.08 30.12 11.62
CA THR A 49 24.25 29.06 11.04
C THR A 49 23.81 28.04 12.09
N VAL A 50 24.72 27.59 12.96
CA VAL A 50 24.36 26.69 14.08
C VAL A 50 23.40 27.39 15.04
N TRP A 51 23.64 28.66 15.34
CA TRP A 51 22.79 29.44 16.22
C TRP A 51 21.36 29.59 15.67
N GLN A 52 21.21 29.82 14.36
CA GLN A 52 19.90 29.82 13.69
C GLN A 52 19.16 28.49 13.89
N GLY A 53 19.80 27.35 13.56
CA GLY A 53 19.12 26.05 13.67
C GLY A 53 18.71 25.69 15.11
N LEU A 54 19.54 26.05 16.09
CA LEU A 54 19.18 25.90 17.50
C LEU A 54 18.08 26.88 17.92
N ALA A 55 18.04 28.10 17.36
CA ALA A 55 16.98 29.06 17.61
C ALA A 55 15.63 28.59 17.04
N ASP A 56 15.63 27.98 15.84
CA ASP A 56 14.45 27.33 15.24
C ASP A 56 13.93 26.23 16.16
N THR A 57 14.83 25.40 16.71
CA THR A 57 14.48 24.35 17.69
C THR A 57 13.82 24.93 18.93
N VAL A 58 14.35 26.03 19.50
CA VAL A 58 13.71 26.71 20.64
C VAL A 58 12.33 27.24 20.26
N GLU A 59 12.17 27.79 19.06
CA GLU A 59 10.88 28.30 18.59
C GLU A 59 9.86 27.18 18.44
N GLU A 60 10.21 26.06 17.81
CA GLU A 60 9.36 24.89 17.65
C GLU A 60 8.85 24.32 18.97
N GLN A 61 9.68 24.35 20.03
CA GLN A 61 9.28 23.88 21.35
C GLN A 61 8.43 24.89 22.13
N ALA A 62 8.56 26.20 21.86
CA ALA A 62 7.99 27.26 22.69
C ALA A 62 6.82 28.03 22.05
N TYR A 63 6.64 27.99 20.73
CA TYR A 63 5.73 28.90 20.03
C TYR A 63 4.28 28.84 20.54
N ARG A 64 3.77 27.65 20.86
CA ARG A 64 2.39 27.50 21.39
C ARG A 64 2.23 28.17 22.75
N THR A 65 3.24 28.04 23.60
CA THR A 65 3.30 28.69 24.92
C THR A 65 3.35 30.19 24.78
N LEU A 66 4.13 30.70 23.81
CA LEU A 66 4.26 32.12 23.54
C LEU A 66 3.01 32.73 22.92
N ILE A 67 2.33 32.02 22.00
CA ILE A 67 1.02 32.44 21.48
C ILE A 67 -0.03 32.49 22.59
N GLY A 68 -0.06 31.47 23.46
CA GLY A 68 -0.94 31.45 24.63
C GLY A 68 -0.68 32.63 25.58
N ALA A 69 0.59 32.85 25.94
CA ALA A 69 1.01 33.97 26.78
C ALA A 69 0.69 35.33 26.14
N PHE A 70 0.88 35.46 24.83
CA PHE A 70 0.52 36.65 24.07
C PHE A 70 -0.99 36.95 24.18
N HIS A 71 -1.84 35.95 23.99
CA HIS A 71 -3.29 36.15 24.08
C HIS A 71 -3.74 36.49 25.51
N SER A 72 -3.17 35.85 26.53
CA SER A 72 -3.43 36.22 27.92
C SER A 72 -2.99 37.65 28.23
N PHE A 73 -1.82 38.08 27.75
CA PHE A 73 -1.34 39.46 27.88
C PHE A 73 -2.26 40.46 27.17
N ARG A 74 -2.63 40.17 25.91
CA ARG A 74 -3.53 41.00 25.10
C ARG A 74 -4.87 41.22 25.81
N GLU A 75 -5.46 40.14 26.35
CA GLU A 75 -6.73 40.19 27.06
C GLU A 75 -6.63 40.98 28.37
N ALA A 76 -5.55 40.81 29.13
CA ALA A 76 -5.29 41.57 30.34
C ALA A 76 -5.13 43.09 30.07
N GLU A 77 -4.57 43.46 28.92
CA GLU A 77 -4.43 44.85 28.45
C GLU A 77 -5.70 45.40 27.79
N GLY A 78 -6.76 44.59 27.65
CA GLY A 78 -8.03 44.99 27.02
C GLY A 78 -7.92 45.30 25.52
N LEU A 79 -6.95 44.69 24.83
CA LEU A 79 -6.68 44.92 23.40
C LEU A 79 -7.48 43.94 22.52
N PRO A 80 -8.05 44.37 21.38
CA PRO A 80 -8.82 43.49 20.51
C PRO A 80 -7.92 42.54 19.72
N MET A 81 -8.46 41.39 19.33
CA MET A 81 -7.87 40.54 18.31
C MET A 81 -8.12 41.17 16.92
N SER A 82 -7.07 41.36 16.11
CA SER A 82 -7.18 41.99 14.78
C SER A 82 -6.15 41.45 13.79
N THR A 83 -6.57 41.21 12.54
CA THR A 83 -5.67 40.90 11.42
C THR A 83 -4.98 42.15 10.87
N GLU A 84 -5.53 43.32 11.12
CA GLU A 84 -5.10 44.61 10.55
C GLU A 84 -4.23 45.44 11.51
N SER A 85 -3.98 44.95 12.72
CA SER A 85 -3.17 45.63 13.76
C SER A 85 -2.13 44.68 14.32
N ASP A 86 -1.01 45.24 14.74
CA ASP A 86 0.11 44.60 15.45
C ASP A 86 0.39 45.27 16.82
N THR A 87 -0.55 46.08 17.33
CA THR A 87 -0.35 46.92 18.52
C THR A 87 -0.14 46.08 19.78
N ALA A 88 -0.96 45.05 19.98
CA ALA A 88 -0.79 44.15 21.12
C ALA A 88 0.51 43.37 20.97
N LEU A 89 0.82 42.92 19.75
CA LEU A 89 2.02 42.14 19.46
C LEU A 89 3.30 42.94 19.72
N ARG A 90 3.37 44.22 19.33
CA ARG A 90 4.48 45.12 19.65
C ARG A 90 4.62 45.38 21.15
N ARG A 91 3.50 45.55 21.87
CA ARG A 91 3.52 45.71 23.34
C ARG A 91 4.02 44.45 24.04
N PHE A 92 3.61 43.28 23.55
CA PHE A 92 4.08 42.00 24.07
C PHE A 92 5.56 41.77 23.77
N THR A 93 6.05 42.15 22.58
CA THR A 93 7.49 42.14 22.25
C THR A 93 8.28 42.95 23.27
N ALA A 94 7.85 44.18 23.56
CA ALA A 94 8.48 45.04 24.57
C ALA A 94 8.33 44.50 26.00
N HIS A 95 7.31 43.68 26.28
CA HIS A 95 7.15 43.00 27.55
C HIS A 95 8.14 41.82 27.70
N LEU A 96 8.33 41.02 26.65
CA LEU A 96 9.32 39.94 26.61
C LEU A 96 10.76 40.46 26.77
N ASP A 97 11.02 41.67 26.26
CA ASP A 97 12.33 42.33 26.34
C ASP A 97 12.66 42.91 27.74
N ARG A 98 11.74 42.86 28.71
CA ARG A 98 12.02 43.25 30.10
C ARG A 98 12.71 42.14 30.85
N ASP A 99 13.75 42.46 31.63
CA ASP A 99 14.49 41.49 32.44
C ASP A 99 13.56 40.71 33.38
N GLY A 100 13.78 39.39 33.44
CA GLY A 100 12.97 38.46 34.24
C GLY A 100 11.70 37.92 33.57
N THR A 101 11.16 38.56 32.51
CA THR A 101 9.91 38.09 31.87
C THR A 101 10.03 36.68 31.28
N ALA A 102 11.09 36.42 30.50
CA ALA A 102 11.32 35.09 29.92
C ALA A 102 11.53 34.02 31.01
N GLY A 103 12.23 34.38 32.09
CA GLY A 103 12.40 33.51 33.25
C GLY A 103 11.08 33.17 33.93
N ALA A 104 10.23 34.16 34.18
CA ALA A 104 8.90 33.96 34.77
C ALA A 104 7.98 33.08 33.91
N LEU A 105 8.05 33.22 32.57
CA LEU A 105 7.31 32.35 31.64
C LEU A 105 7.78 30.90 31.73
N LEU A 106 9.10 30.67 31.82
CA LEU A 106 9.67 29.34 31.99
C LEU A 106 9.41 28.76 33.38
N ASP A 107 9.38 29.59 34.44
CA ASP A 107 9.03 29.16 35.79
C ASP A 107 7.56 28.72 35.89
N ALA A 108 6.68 29.32 35.07
CA ALA A 108 5.29 28.88 34.93
C ALA A 108 5.15 27.59 34.10
N HIS A 109 6.18 27.20 33.34
CA HIS A 109 6.21 26.01 32.47
C HIS A 109 7.50 25.21 32.71
N PRO A 110 7.70 24.62 33.91
CA PRO A 110 8.96 23.99 34.30
C PRO A 110 9.36 22.82 33.38
N VAL A 111 8.40 22.11 32.79
CA VAL A 111 8.70 21.03 31.83
C VAL A 111 9.28 21.61 30.53
N LEU A 112 8.78 22.77 30.06
CA LEU A 112 9.36 23.45 28.90
C LEU A 112 10.80 23.90 29.19
N ARG A 113 11.04 24.43 30.40
CA ARG A 113 12.39 24.84 30.84
C ARG A 113 13.37 23.67 30.76
N GLU A 114 13.05 22.56 31.42
CA GLU A 114 13.92 21.37 31.47
C GLU A 114 14.16 20.79 30.07
N ARG A 115 13.10 20.73 29.25
CA ARG A 115 13.18 20.24 27.87
C ARG A 115 14.08 21.11 27.00
N LEU A 116 13.92 22.44 27.05
CA LEU A 116 14.78 23.37 26.31
C LEU A 116 16.24 23.30 26.78
N GLU A 117 16.49 23.24 28.09
CA GLU A 117 17.83 23.14 28.66
C GLU A 117 18.53 21.85 28.19
N THR A 118 17.81 20.73 28.20
CA THR A 118 18.31 19.42 27.76
C THR A 118 18.58 19.39 26.26
N ILE A 119 17.59 19.76 25.43
CA ILE A 119 17.72 19.77 23.97
C ILE A 119 18.89 20.65 23.54
N LEU A 120 19.02 21.85 24.12
CA LEU A 120 20.11 22.77 23.77
C LEU A 120 21.48 22.24 24.19
N ALA A 121 21.61 21.65 25.39
CA ALA A 121 22.86 21.05 25.83
C ALA A 121 23.28 19.91 24.90
N ASN A 122 22.37 18.97 24.65
CA ASN A 122 22.58 17.82 23.78
C ASN A 122 22.91 18.24 22.34
N SER A 123 22.18 19.20 21.78
CA SER A 123 22.42 19.67 20.41
C SER A 123 23.77 20.39 20.28
N LEU A 124 24.20 21.13 21.30
CA LEU A 124 25.54 21.74 21.33
C LEU A 124 26.64 20.68 21.42
N ASP A 125 26.41 19.59 22.15
CA ASP A 125 27.32 18.44 22.19
C ASP A 125 27.36 17.72 20.84
N ALA A 126 26.22 17.51 20.17
CA ALA A 126 26.17 16.93 18.82
C ALA A 126 26.95 17.76 17.78
N HIS A 127 26.87 19.09 17.83
CA HIS A 127 27.69 19.96 16.97
C HIS A 127 29.18 19.92 17.35
N THR A 128 29.49 19.76 18.65
CA THR A 128 30.87 19.57 19.11
C THR A 128 31.45 18.27 18.53
N ASP A 129 30.67 17.19 18.58
CA ASP A 129 31.04 15.88 18.02
C ASP A 129 31.30 15.99 16.51
N LEU A 130 30.43 16.67 15.77
CA LEU A 130 30.58 16.92 14.33
C LEU A 130 31.94 17.58 13.99
N PHE A 131 32.24 18.73 14.59
CA PHE A 131 33.44 19.50 14.24
C PHE A 131 34.72 18.81 14.74
N THR A 132 34.68 18.22 15.93
CA THR A 132 35.84 17.51 16.51
C THR A 132 36.14 16.24 15.71
N SER A 133 35.10 15.49 15.30
CA SER A 133 35.28 14.31 14.44
C SER A 133 35.81 14.73 13.08
N TYR A 134 35.28 15.79 12.46
CA TYR A 134 35.80 16.27 11.18
C TYR A 134 37.30 16.63 11.25
N ALA A 135 37.72 17.32 12.32
CA ALA A 135 39.12 17.67 12.54
C ALA A 135 40.01 16.42 12.62
N ARG A 136 39.59 15.43 13.42
CA ARG A 136 40.31 14.17 13.65
C ARG A 136 40.37 13.31 12.39
N ASP A 137 39.27 13.23 11.65
CA ASP A 137 39.08 12.24 10.58
C ASP A 137 39.56 12.76 9.22
N LEU A 138 39.88 14.05 9.10
CA LEU A 138 40.32 14.70 7.86
C LEU A 138 41.39 13.91 7.06
N PRO A 139 42.40 13.24 7.69
CA PRO A 139 43.33 12.38 6.96
C PRO A 139 42.63 11.21 6.26
N VAL A 140 41.73 10.51 6.95
CA VAL A 140 40.96 9.37 6.42
C VAL A 140 40.01 9.82 5.32
N LEU A 141 39.37 10.99 5.49
CA LEU A 141 38.48 11.56 4.48
C LEU A 141 39.20 11.90 3.17
N ARG A 142 40.45 12.38 3.26
CA ARG A 142 41.29 12.65 2.09
C ARG A 142 41.76 11.38 1.41
N GLU A 143 42.20 10.39 2.18
CA GLU A 143 42.64 9.09 1.65
C GLU A 143 41.51 8.39 0.87
N ASN A 144 40.29 8.49 1.37
CA ASN A 144 39.10 7.93 0.72
C ASN A 144 38.47 8.87 -0.34
N GLY A 145 39.10 10.01 -0.63
CA GLY A 145 38.64 10.94 -1.66
C GLY A 145 37.26 11.55 -1.42
N LEU A 146 36.85 11.69 -0.15
CA LEU A 146 35.63 12.41 0.26
C LEU A 146 35.88 13.92 0.40
N VAL A 147 37.12 14.31 0.67
CA VAL A 147 37.53 15.69 0.90
C VAL A 147 38.83 15.98 0.17
N SER A 148 38.97 17.16 -0.43
CA SER A 148 40.22 17.56 -1.10
C SER A 148 41.32 18.00 -0.12
N ALA A 149 42.47 18.39 -0.66
CA ALA A 149 43.52 19.02 0.14
C ALA A 149 43.03 20.31 0.83
N GLU A 150 42.09 21.04 0.23
CA GLU A 150 41.49 22.30 0.73
C GLU A 150 40.18 22.08 1.51
N GLY A 151 40.06 20.94 2.21
CA GLY A 151 38.91 20.59 3.07
C GLY A 151 38.70 21.46 4.31
N ARG A 152 38.59 22.78 4.14
CA ARG A 152 38.18 23.71 5.20
C ARG A 152 36.69 23.93 5.12
N VAL A 153 36.02 23.95 6.28
CA VAL A 153 34.57 24.16 6.36
C VAL A 153 34.26 25.64 6.12
N THR A 154 33.30 25.91 5.26
CA THR A 154 32.76 27.26 5.04
C THR A 154 31.38 27.46 5.64
N ASP A 155 30.62 26.37 5.80
CA ASP A 155 29.27 26.40 6.36
C ASP A 155 28.80 24.99 6.78
N VAL A 156 27.73 24.92 7.56
CA VAL A 156 27.02 23.69 7.95
C VAL A 156 25.58 23.75 7.44
N PHE A 157 24.96 22.62 7.12
CA PHE A 157 23.55 22.58 6.72
C PHE A 157 22.84 21.36 7.31
N ALA A 158 21.58 21.55 7.71
CA ALA A 158 20.71 20.46 8.14
C ALA A 158 20.27 19.61 6.94
N THR A 159 20.14 18.31 7.15
CA THR A 159 19.61 17.38 6.12
C THR A 159 18.12 17.13 6.24
N GLY A 160 17.49 17.56 7.33
CA GLY A 160 16.10 17.25 7.67
C GLY A 160 15.94 15.93 8.45
N SER A 161 17.02 15.24 8.80
CA SER A 161 16.97 14.01 9.60
C SER A 161 16.41 14.25 10.99
N ASP A 162 15.64 13.30 11.51
CA ASP A 162 15.14 13.35 12.88
C ASP A 162 16.24 13.28 13.95
N PRO A 163 16.06 13.93 15.11
CA PRO A 163 16.98 13.83 16.24
C PRO A 163 16.82 12.51 16.99
N HIS A 164 17.96 11.87 17.27
CA HIS A 164 18.05 10.63 18.03
C HIS A 164 19.19 10.71 19.06
N ASN A 165 19.21 9.82 20.05
CA ASN A 165 20.38 9.56 20.92
C ASN A 165 21.08 10.84 21.42
N ASP A 166 20.37 11.61 22.23
CA ASP A 166 20.76 12.94 22.71
C ASP A 166 20.91 13.97 21.58
N ASN A 167 19.86 14.12 20.78
CA ASN A 167 19.68 15.14 19.75
C ASN A 167 20.77 15.12 18.65
N ARG A 168 21.40 13.97 18.45
CA ARG A 168 22.31 13.73 17.32
C ARG A 168 21.49 13.55 16.05
N GLN A 169 21.97 14.19 14.99
CA GLN A 169 21.33 14.25 13.68
C GLN A 169 22.38 14.14 12.59
N VAL A 170 21.92 13.89 11.37
CA VAL A 170 22.74 13.91 10.17
C VAL A 170 22.95 15.35 9.73
N PHE A 171 24.20 15.80 9.71
CA PHE A 171 24.57 17.16 9.30
C PHE A 171 25.44 17.14 8.04
N GLY A 172 25.28 18.15 7.20
CA GLY A 172 26.15 18.38 6.06
C GLY A 172 27.14 19.51 6.30
N LEU A 173 28.34 19.39 5.74
CA LEU A 173 29.36 20.45 5.72
C LEU A 173 29.58 20.93 4.29
N ARG A 174 29.66 22.25 4.10
CA ARG A 174 30.14 22.89 2.87
C ARG A 174 31.63 23.19 3.01
N LEU A 175 32.38 22.89 1.97
CA LEU A 175 33.84 23.03 1.96
C LEU A 175 34.29 24.19 1.06
N ALA A 176 35.49 24.70 1.32
CA ALA A 176 36.06 25.87 0.63
C ALA A 176 36.25 25.67 -0.88
N ASP A 177 36.43 24.42 -1.32
CA ASP A 177 36.52 24.03 -2.73
C ASP A 177 35.14 23.86 -3.41
N GLY A 178 34.05 24.15 -2.70
CA GLY A 178 32.67 23.94 -3.16
C GLY A 178 32.14 22.52 -2.92
N GLY A 179 32.98 21.62 -2.39
CA GLY A 179 32.60 20.26 -2.01
C GLY A 179 31.58 20.23 -0.88
N ARG A 180 30.86 19.11 -0.79
CA ARG A 180 29.90 18.84 0.28
C ARG A 180 30.08 17.41 0.80
N ILE A 181 30.00 17.26 2.11
CA ILE A 181 30.10 15.96 2.79
C ILE A 181 29.04 15.88 3.89
N VAL A 182 28.56 14.67 4.15
CA VAL A 182 27.52 14.37 5.14
C VAL A 182 28.16 13.60 6.30
N PHE A 183 27.92 14.07 7.52
CA PHE A 183 28.24 13.41 8.77
C PHE A 183 27.03 12.65 9.28
N LYS A 184 27.16 11.35 9.50
CA LYS A 184 26.16 10.51 10.13
C LYS A 184 26.71 10.06 11.49
N PRO A 185 26.03 10.36 12.62
CA PRO A 185 26.50 10.02 13.98
C PRO A 185 26.28 8.53 14.31
N ARG A 186 26.59 7.66 13.36
CA ARG A 186 26.50 6.20 13.43
C ARG A 186 27.45 5.56 12.41
N PRO A 187 27.90 4.32 12.62
CA PRO A 187 28.70 3.59 11.62
C PRO A 187 27.93 3.38 10.31
N LEU A 188 28.63 3.40 9.18
CA LEU A 188 28.07 3.16 7.83
C LEU A 188 28.47 1.80 7.28
N VAL A 189 28.59 0.80 8.16
CA VAL A 189 28.91 -0.60 7.79
C VAL A 189 27.88 -1.16 6.80
N ALA A 190 26.63 -0.71 6.89
CA ALA A 190 25.57 -1.09 5.98
C ALA A 190 25.80 -0.58 4.53
N ASP A 191 26.51 0.54 4.32
CA ASP A 191 26.87 0.99 2.97
C ASP A 191 27.88 0.02 2.31
N ASP A 192 28.81 -0.52 3.10
CA ASP A 192 29.78 -1.51 2.63
C ASP A 192 29.11 -2.85 2.33
N PHE A 193 28.21 -3.28 3.22
CA PHE A 193 27.36 -4.46 3.00
C PHE A 193 26.59 -4.36 1.67
N VAL A 194 25.95 -3.22 1.40
CA VAL A 194 25.23 -2.99 0.13
C VAL A 194 26.19 -3.01 -1.07
N ARG A 195 27.37 -2.40 -0.96
CA ARG A 195 28.39 -2.47 -2.03
C ARG A 195 28.82 -3.89 -2.32
N ASP A 196 28.94 -4.76 -1.33
CA ASP A 196 29.29 -6.17 -1.52
C ASP A 196 28.16 -6.97 -2.19
N LEU A 197 26.90 -6.69 -1.84
CA LEU A 197 25.76 -7.24 -2.58
C LEU A 197 25.80 -6.83 -4.07
N TYR A 198 26.08 -5.56 -4.34
CA TYR A 198 26.20 -5.07 -5.71
C TYR A 198 27.34 -5.76 -6.47
N ARG A 199 28.52 -5.91 -5.86
CA ARG A 199 29.67 -6.63 -6.47
C ARG A 199 29.33 -8.06 -6.85
N VAL A 200 28.57 -8.76 -6.02
CA VAL A 200 28.09 -10.11 -6.33
C VAL A 200 27.09 -10.11 -7.49
N ALA A 201 26.26 -9.07 -7.59
CA ALA A 201 25.28 -8.95 -8.66
C ALA A 201 25.89 -8.52 -10.02
N GLU A 202 26.99 -7.77 -10.04
CA GLU A 202 27.63 -7.24 -11.27
C GLU A 202 27.73 -8.23 -12.45
N PRO A 203 28.15 -9.50 -12.27
CA PRO A 203 28.25 -10.46 -13.38
C PRO A 203 26.93 -10.78 -14.07
N HIS A 204 25.80 -10.52 -13.40
CA HIS A 204 24.46 -10.75 -13.92
C HIS A 204 23.85 -9.51 -14.58
N LEU A 205 24.42 -8.32 -14.38
CA LEU A 205 23.80 -7.05 -14.74
C LEU A 205 24.43 -6.42 -15.99
N ARG A 206 23.60 -5.77 -16.81
CA ARG A 206 24.04 -4.94 -17.95
C ARG A 206 24.60 -3.59 -17.50
N HIS A 207 24.04 -3.03 -16.42
CA HIS A 207 24.40 -1.73 -15.89
C HIS A 207 24.75 -1.86 -14.42
N SER A 208 25.94 -1.36 -14.05
CA SER A 208 26.46 -1.48 -12.68
C SER A 208 25.61 -0.73 -11.66
N LEU A 209 25.52 -1.32 -10.45
CA LEU A 209 24.87 -0.73 -9.28
C LEU A 209 25.85 -0.06 -8.31
N LEU A 210 27.17 -0.13 -8.54
CA LEU A 210 28.16 0.41 -7.59
C LEU A 210 28.02 1.92 -7.32
N GLY A 211 27.42 2.66 -8.26
CA GLY A 211 27.08 4.08 -8.08
C GLY A 211 25.76 4.35 -7.36
N CYS A 212 24.91 3.33 -7.15
CA CYS A 212 23.60 3.43 -6.51
C CYS A 212 23.67 3.53 -4.98
N VAL A 213 24.87 3.69 -4.40
CA VAL A 213 25.08 4.02 -3.00
C VAL A 213 26.22 5.05 -2.92
N PRO A 214 26.08 6.13 -2.13
CA PRO A 214 27.12 7.14 -2.05
C PRO A 214 28.45 6.57 -1.52
N ARG A 215 29.57 7.20 -1.88
CA ARG A 215 30.85 6.87 -1.27
C ARG A 215 30.79 7.19 0.22
N SER A 216 31.26 6.29 1.06
CA SER A 216 31.26 6.49 2.50
C SER A 216 32.46 5.84 3.17
N VAL A 217 32.73 6.28 4.40
CA VAL A 217 33.72 5.69 5.29
C VAL A 217 33.18 5.69 6.72
N THR A 218 33.38 4.57 7.42
CA THR A 218 33.11 4.44 8.86
C THR A 218 34.38 4.76 9.64
N VAL A 219 34.28 5.58 10.68
CA VAL A 219 35.38 5.87 11.62
C VAL A 219 34.88 5.64 13.04
N GLY A 220 35.13 4.45 13.59
CA GLY A 220 34.67 4.11 14.93
C GLY A 220 33.14 4.06 15.02
N ASP A 221 32.55 4.99 15.76
CA ASP A 221 31.11 5.06 16.10
C ASP A 221 30.28 5.99 15.18
N HIS A 222 30.89 6.61 14.17
CA HIS A 222 30.23 7.48 13.21
C HIS A 222 30.76 7.24 11.79
N GLY A 223 30.18 7.92 10.81
CA GLY A 223 30.61 7.79 9.43
C GLY A 223 30.40 9.06 8.61
N TRP A 224 31.12 9.11 7.50
CA TRP A 224 31.13 10.21 6.57
C TRP A 224 30.74 9.71 5.19
N GLN A 225 29.87 10.46 4.52
CA GLN A 225 29.31 10.08 3.23
C GLN A 225 29.44 11.26 2.24
N SER A 226 29.77 10.99 0.97
CA SER A 226 29.77 12.00 -0.08
C SER A 226 28.35 12.56 -0.24
N PHE A 227 28.22 13.88 -0.34
CA PHE A 227 26.92 14.46 -0.64
C PHE A 227 26.53 14.17 -2.10
N VAL A 228 25.32 13.65 -2.31
CA VAL A 228 24.73 13.42 -3.64
C VAL A 228 23.56 14.37 -3.84
N ALA A 229 23.50 15.05 -4.99
CA ALA A 229 22.42 15.97 -5.34
C ALA A 229 21.51 15.34 -6.42
N PRO A 230 20.21 15.64 -6.43
CA PRO A 230 19.35 15.19 -7.52
C PRO A 230 19.78 15.90 -8.81
N GLU A 231 19.95 15.13 -9.88
CA GLU A 231 20.42 15.64 -11.18
C GLU A 231 19.55 15.08 -12.30
N PRO A 232 19.12 15.91 -13.27
CA PRO A 232 18.38 15.43 -14.42
C PRO A 232 19.28 14.61 -15.34
N MET A 233 18.68 13.67 -16.05
CA MET A 233 19.28 13.04 -17.23
C MET A 233 19.32 14.05 -18.39
N GLU A 234 20.30 13.92 -19.26
CA GLU A 234 20.57 14.83 -20.39
C GLU A 234 20.19 14.22 -21.75
N THR A 235 20.16 12.88 -21.85
CA THR A 235 20.02 12.15 -23.11
C THR A 235 18.97 11.05 -23.04
N ALA A 236 18.31 10.77 -24.17
CA ALA A 236 17.16 9.85 -24.23
C ALA A 236 17.52 8.37 -23.95
N ASP A 237 18.81 8.00 -23.97
CA ASP A 237 19.28 6.66 -23.65
C ASP A 237 19.55 6.45 -22.14
N GLN A 238 19.49 7.51 -21.33
CA GLN A 238 19.69 7.44 -19.89
C GLN A 238 18.48 6.92 -19.10
N PRO A 239 17.22 7.30 -19.40
CA PRO A 239 16.06 6.81 -18.66
C PRO A 239 15.94 5.28 -18.61
N PRO A 240 16.12 4.54 -19.72
CA PRO A 240 16.11 3.07 -19.66
C PRO A 240 17.16 2.50 -18.70
N ARG A 241 18.35 3.12 -18.62
CA ARG A 241 19.41 2.68 -17.69
C ARG A 241 19.07 2.97 -16.23
N TYR A 242 18.45 4.11 -15.94
CA TYR A 242 17.97 4.44 -14.60
C TYR A 242 16.97 3.40 -14.12
N TYR A 243 15.94 3.13 -14.93
CA TYR A 243 14.86 2.22 -14.56
C TYR A 243 15.29 0.75 -14.54
N TYR A 244 16.24 0.36 -15.40
CA TYR A 244 16.91 -0.95 -15.29
C TYR A 244 17.61 -1.10 -13.93
N ARG A 245 18.42 -0.12 -13.52
CA ARG A 245 19.09 -0.17 -12.21
C ARG A 245 18.07 -0.22 -11.08
N PHE A 246 16.99 0.56 -11.18
CA PHE A 246 15.91 0.56 -10.20
C PHE A 246 15.27 -0.83 -10.05
N GLY A 247 14.98 -1.51 -11.16
CA GLY A 247 14.49 -2.89 -11.16
C GLY A 247 15.45 -3.87 -10.48
N ALA A 248 16.75 -3.75 -10.75
CA ALA A 248 17.76 -4.59 -10.10
C ALA A 248 17.82 -4.36 -8.58
N LEU A 249 17.70 -3.11 -8.12
CA LEU A 249 17.59 -2.78 -6.69
C LEU A 249 16.35 -3.43 -6.05
N CYS A 250 15.19 -3.37 -6.72
CA CYS A 250 13.96 -4.00 -6.25
C CYS A 250 14.13 -5.50 -5.99
N ALA A 251 14.81 -6.23 -6.89
CA ALA A 251 15.05 -7.67 -6.74
C ALA A 251 15.98 -7.99 -5.56
N LEU A 252 17.12 -7.29 -5.46
CA LEU A 252 18.11 -7.54 -4.42
C LEU A 252 17.55 -7.21 -3.03
N PHE A 253 16.99 -6.02 -2.87
CA PHE A 253 16.50 -5.54 -1.58
C PHE A 253 15.22 -6.21 -1.13
N GLY A 254 14.30 -6.50 -2.06
CA GLY A 254 13.12 -7.31 -1.77
C GLY A 254 13.49 -8.69 -1.25
N SER A 255 14.52 -9.32 -1.83
CA SER A 255 14.93 -10.68 -1.48
C SER A 255 15.65 -10.79 -0.13
N ILE A 256 16.19 -9.72 0.42
CA ILE A 256 16.84 -9.71 1.75
C ILE A 256 15.95 -9.09 2.85
N GLY A 257 14.73 -8.67 2.50
CA GLY A 257 13.77 -8.11 3.46
C GLY A 257 14.06 -6.66 3.85
N ALA A 258 14.71 -5.88 2.98
CA ALA A 258 14.90 -4.44 3.20
C ALA A 258 13.55 -3.74 3.37
N GLY A 259 13.55 -2.64 4.13
CA GLY A 259 12.37 -1.78 4.32
C GLY A 259 12.76 -0.31 4.32
N ASP A 260 11.75 0.56 4.40
CA ASP A 260 11.93 2.02 4.57
C ASP A 260 12.67 2.72 3.41
N LEU A 261 12.64 2.16 2.19
CA LEU A 261 13.26 2.74 0.99
C LEU A 261 12.28 3.61 0.20
N HIS A 262 11.59 4.51 0.88
CA HIS A 262 10.66 5.44 0.25
C HIS A 262 11.38 6.67 -0.33
N ASP A 263 10.61 7.67 -0.75
CA ASP A 263 11.04 8.83 -1.52
C ASP A 263 12.12 9.70 -0.88
N GLU A 264 12.28 9.67 0.44
CA GLU A 264 13.33 10.44 1.13
C GLU A 264 14.68 9.71 1.16
N ASN A 265 14.65 8.37 1.06
CA ASN A 265 15.83 7.51 1.16
C ASN A 265 16.38 7.08 -0.21
N VAL A 266 15.72 7.48 -1.30
CA VAL A 266 16.17 7.25 -2.68
C VAL A 266 16.23 8.56 -3.44
N LEU A 267 17.27 8.77 -4.23
CA LEU A 267 17.51 10.00 -4.98
C LEU A 267 17.71 9.71 -6.47
N ALA A 268 17.13 10.54 -7.34
CA ALA A 268 17.40 10.49 -8.77
C ALA A 268 18.64 11.32 -9.12
N HIS A 269 19.80 10.67 -9.28
CA HIS A 269 21.07 11.30 -9.63
C HIS A 269 21.49 10.92 -11.05
N GLY A 270 21.03 11.69 -12.03
CA GLY A 270 21.20 11.37 -13.45
C GLY A 270 20.59 10.02 -13.78
N GLU A 271 21.38 9.11 -14.37
CA GLU A 271 20.95 7.74 -14.69
C GLU A 271 21.06 6.73 -13.54
N THR A 272 21.25 7.21 -12.30
CA THR A 272 21.50 6.36 -11.13
C THR A 272 20.45 6.60 -10.03
N PRO A 273 19.64 5.59 -9.66
CA PRO A 273 18.83 5.65 -8.44
C PRO A 273 19.75 5.41 -7.23
N CYS A 274 19.96 6.44 -6.43
CA CYS A 274 20.94 6.44 -5.34
C CYS A 274 20.25 6.23 -3.99
N VAL A 275 20.62 5.15 -3.29
CA VAL A 275 20.11 4.80 -1.96
C VAL A 275 20.93 5.56 -0.91
N LEU A 276 20.30 6.53 -0.24
CA LEU A 276 20.98 7.43 0.69
C LEU A 276 21.12 6.84 2.09
N ASP A 277 20.16 6.02 2.51
CA ASP A 277 20.17 5.37 3.82
C ASP A 277 20.05 3.85 3.69
N THR A 278 20.92 3.14 4.41
CA THR A 278 21.11 1.69 4.33
C THR A 278 20.90 1.01 5.68
N GLU A 279 20.50 1.73 6.71
CA GLU A 279 20.38 1.18 8.07
C GLU A 279 19.23 0.17 8.25
N THR A 280 18.33 0.05 7.27
CA THR A 280 17.15 -0.83 7.25
C THR A 280 17.22 -1.92 6.16
N MET A 281 18.43 -2.26 5.67
CA MET A 281 18.62 -3.23 4.57
C MET A 281 18.18 -4.67 4.90
N VAL A 282 18.24 -5.06 6.17
CA VAL A 282 17.74 -6.33 6.68
C VAL A 282 16.93 -6.05 7.94
N ARG A 283 16.08 -6.97 8.37
CA ARG A 283 15.24 -6.78 9.55
C ARG A 283 14.95 -8.10 10.26
N PRO A 284 14.74 -8.10 11.58
CA PRO A 284 14.32 -9.32 12.28
C PRO A 284 12.88 -9.71 11.91
N ASN A 285 12.55 -11.00 12.04
CA ASN A 285 11.16 -11.46 11.87
C ASN A 285 10.40 -11.40 13.21
N PRO A 286 9.36 -10.55 13.34
CA PRO A 286 8.52 -10.51 14.54
C PRO A 286 7.55 -11.69 14.65
N ASP A 287 7.26 -12.41 13.56
CA ASP A 287 6.16 -13.39 13.48
C ASP A 287 6.67 -14.84 13.30
N ALA A 288 7.89 -15.12 13.72
CA ALA A 288 8.46 -16.47 13.60
C ALA A 288 7.88 -17.40 14.69
N GLY A 289 7.36 -18.56 14.28
CA GLY A 289 6.86 -19.61 15.18
C GLY A 289 5.65 -20.41 14.68
N ASP A 290 4.87 -19.88 13.73
CA ASP A 290 3.70 -20.57 13.17
C ASP A 290 3.98 -21.11 11.76
N ASP A 291 3.92 -22.43 11.58
CA ASP A 291 4.03 -23.07 10.27
C ASP A 291 2.65 -23.24 9.63
N GLY A 292 2.51 -22.88 8.36
CA GLY A 292 1.26 -23.02 7.62
C GLY A 292 1.21 -22.17 6.35
N LEU A 293 0.18 -22.35 5.53
CA LEU A 293 -0.02 -21.58 4.31
C LEU A 293 -0.15 -20.06 4.60
N THR A 294 -0.88 -19.68 5.64
CA THR A 294 -1.05 -18.26 6.03
C THR A 294 0.28 -17.59 6.35
N THR A 295 1.12 -18.22 7.17
CA THR A 295 2.46 -17.69 7.49
C THR A 295 3.37 -17.70 6.26
N THR A 296 3.27 -18.73 5.41
CA THR A 296 4.04 -18.81 4.16
C THR A 296 3.72 -17.65 3.22
N LEU A 297 2.43 -17.35 3.00
CA LEU A 297 1.99 -16.20 2.21
C LEU A 297 2.41 -14.87 2.86
N GLY A 298 2.26 -14.74 4.17
CA GLY A 298 2.72 -13.57 4.91
C GLY A 298 4.23 -13.34 4.79
N ASN A 299 5.03 -14.39 4.85
CA ASN A 299 6.48 -14.33 4.67
C ASN A 299 6.86 -14.02 3.22
N GLN A 300 6.17 -14.59 2.23
CA GLN A 300 6.38 -14.21 0.82
C GLN A 300 6.12 -12.72 0.59
N LEU A 301 5.04 -12.17 1.14
CA LEU A 301 4.76 -10.73 1.05
C LEU A 301 5.86 -9.89 1.72
N LYS A 302 6.23 -10.24 2.96
CA LYS A 302 7.24 -9.51 3.74
C LYS A 302 8.65 -9.66 3.16
N LEU A 303 9.00 -10.77 2.53
CA LEU A 303 10.29 -11.00 1.88
C LEU A 303 10.20 -10.77 0.37
N SER A 304 9.44 -9.75 -0.04
CA SER A 304 9.33 -9.31 -1.43
C SER A 304 9.52 -7.81 -1.54
N VAL A 305 9.62 -7.35 -2.79
CA VAL A 305 9.67 -5.93 -3.16
C VAL A 305 8.55 -5.09 -2.52
N VAL A 306 7.38 -5.68 -2.25
CA VAL A 306 6.21 -4.98 -1.66
C VAL A 306 6.55 -4.32 -0.32
N SER A 307 7.41 -4.96 0.49
CA SER A 307 7.76 -4.45 1.82
C SER A 307 8.88 -3.41 1.84
N THR A 308 9.53 -3.19 0.70
CA THR A 308 10.71 -2.31 0.61
C THR A 308 10.33 -0.83 0.63
N MET A 309 9.10 -0.49 0.22
CA MET A 309 8.67 0.87 -0.13
C MET A 309 9.37 1.48 -1.36
N LEU A 310 10.11 0.69 -2.16
CA LEU A 310 10.61 1.16 -3.46
C LEU A 310 9.48 1.33 -4.47
N VAL A 311 8.54 0.39 -4.47
CA VAL A 311 7.44 0.32 -5.43
C VAL A 311 6.15 0.89 -4.85
N PRO A 312 5.24 1.42 -5.68
CA PRO A 312 3.93 1.88 -5.22
C PRO A 312 3.17 0.74 -4.53
N ASN A 313 2.65 1.02 -3.33
CA ASN A 313 1.88 0.08 -2.55
C ASN A 313 0.94 0.84 -1.61
N ARG A 314 -0.33 0.48 -1.61
CA ARG A 314 -1.36 1.05 -0.73
C ARG A 314 -1.61 0.11 0.45
N HIS A 315 -1.62 0.69 1.64
CA HIS A 315 -2.00 0.00 2.88
C HIS A 315 -3.25 0.66 3.48
N PRO A 316 -4.45 0.15 3.15
CA PRO A 316 -5.70 0.60 3.77
C PRO A 316 -5.65 0.50 5.29
N GLY A 317 -6.34 1.41 5.96
CA GLY A 317 -6.30 1.52 7.43
C GLY A 317 -5.05 2.20 8.01
N SER A 318 -4.05 2.52 7.18
CA SER A 318 -2.99 3.43 7.57
C SER A 318 -3.54 4.86 7.70
N ARG A 319 -3.00 5.65 8.65
CA ARG A 319 -3.26 7.10 8.67
C ARG A 319 -2.55 7.84 7.55
N ILE A 320 -1.58 7.19 6.90
CA ILE A 320 -0.91 7.69 5.71
C ILE A 320 -1.68 7.14 4.51
N ASP A 321 -2.51 8.00 3.91
CA ASP A 321 -3.37 7.71 2.77
C ASP A 321 -2.79 8.21 1.43
N VAL A 322 -1.48 8.52 1.42
CA VAL A 322 -0.70 8.89 0.23
C VAL A 322 0.27 7.76 -0.12
N LEU A 323 0.57 7.60 -1.42
CA LEU A 323 1.57 6.65 -1.91
C LEU A 323 2.96 7.22 -1.64
N MET A 324 3.69 6.60 -0.72
CA MET A 324 5.12 6.83 -0.50
C MET A 324 5.90 5.72 -1.21
N ALA A 325 6.76 6.07 -2.15
CA ALA A 325 7.50 5.10 -2.96
C ALA A 325 8.87 5.64 -3.43
N GLY A 326 9.91 4.80 -3.38
CA GLY A 326 11.25 5.14 -3.87
C GLY A 326 11.31 5.45 -5.37
N VAL A 327 10.45 4.83 -6.20
CA VAL A 327 10.48 4.95 -7.67
C VAL A 327 10.19 6.35 -8.22
N GLY A 328 9.60 7.22 -7.41
CA GLY A 328 9.09 8.51 -7.86
C GLY A 328 7.71 8.39 -8.48
N VAL A 329 6.71 9.01 -7.85
CA VAL A 329 5.33 9.08 -8.37
C VAL A 329 5.04 10.53 -8.77
N GLN A 330 4.49 10.72 -9.97
CA GLN A 330 4.17 12.04 -10.50
C GLN A 330 2.91 12.63 -9.84
N GLY A 331 2.84 13.95 -9.77
CA GLY A 331 1.67 14.68 -9.30
C GLY A 331 1.66 14.94 -7.79
N GLU A 332 0.63 15.69 -7.36
CA GLU A 332 0.38 16.01 -5.96
C GLU A 332 -0.71 15.09 -5.41
N GLN A 333 -0.53 14.65 -4.16
CA GLN A 333 -1.46 13.78 -3.45
C GLN A 333 -2.02 14.54 -2.25
N ALA A 334 -3.31 14.86 -2.29
CA ALA A 334 -3.99 15.50 -1.18
C ALA A 334 -4.39 14.44 -0.14
N SER A 335 -3.82 14.51 1.05
CA SER A 335 -4.20 13.62 2.15
C SER A 335 -5.55 14.04 2.74
N SER A 336 -6.41 13.07 2.99
CA SER A 336 -7.67 13.25 3.72
C SER A 336 -7.50 13.08 5.24
N GLN A 337 -6.42 12.41 5.68
CA GLN A 337 -6.19 12.00 7.07
C GLN A 337 -5.04 12.75 7.77
N LEU A 338 -4.09 13.31 7.00
CA LEU A 338 -2.92 13.99 7.52
C LEU A 338 -3.14 15.50 7.57
N GLU A 339 -2.87 16.05 8.75
CA GLU A 339 -2.92 17.48 9.03
C GLU A 339 -1.63 17.91 9.73
N ARG A 340 -1.23 19.15 9.52
CA ARG A 340 -0.10 19.78 10.20
C ARG A 340 -0.51 21.10 10.86
N PRO A 341 0.10 21.48 11.98
CA PRO A 341 -0.10 22.81 12.55
C PRO A 341 0.58 23.88 11.68
N ALA A 342 -0.14 24.98 11.43
CA ALA A 342 0.34 26.14 10.70
C ALA A 342 0.07 27.42 11.53
N ILE A 343 1.09 28.26 11.69
CA ILE A 343 0.93 29.57 12.34
C ILE A 343 0.41 30.56 11.28
N VAL A 344 -0.77 31.12 11.50
CA VAL A 344 -1.38 32.13 10.62
C VAL A 344 -1.38 33.50 11.29
N HIS A 345 -1.39 34.56 10.48
CA HIS A 345 -1.34 35.96 10.95
C HIS A 345 -0.13 36.26 11.86
N GLN A 346 1.03 35.69 11.55
CA GLN A 346 2.29 35.75 12.32
C GLN A 346 2.77 37.17 12.69
N ARG A 347 2.23 38.21 12.02
CA ARG A 347 2.61 39.62 12.19
C ARG A 347 1.48 40.51 12.71
N SER A 348 0.39 39.93 13.22
CA SER A 348 -0.77 40.70 13.70
C SER A 348 -1.24 40.25 15.10
N ASP A 349 -2.18 41.03 15.66
CA ASP A 349 -2.83 40.76 16.95
C ASP A 349 -3.75 39.53 16.94
N ALA A 350 -3.84 38.84 15.80
CA ALA A 350 -4.62 37.64 15.52
C ALA A 350 -3.75 36.41 15.21
N VAL A 351 -2.45 36.44 15.54
CA VAL A 351 -1.57 35.26 15.44
C VAL A 351 -2.19 34.06 16.14
N GLN A 352 -2.28 32.92 15.46
CA GLN A 352 -2.91 31.70 15.98
C GLN A 352 -2.40 30.46 15.24
N VAL A 353 -2.63 29.29 15.82
CA VAL A 353 -2.31 28.00 15.20
C VAL A 353 -3.57 27.42 14.56
N ARG A 354 -3.48 26.99 13.30
CA ARG A 354 -4.53 26.26 12.58
C ARG A 354 -4.01 24.91 12.11
N TRP A 355 -4.93 23.97 11.90
CA TRP A 355 -4.61 22.69 11.26
C TRP A 355 -4.88 22.81 9.77
N GLU A 356 -3.89 22.44 8.96
CA GLU A 356 -3.99 22.43 7.49
C GLU A 356 -3.77 21.02 6.98
N LYS A 357 -4.56 20.61 5.97
CA LYS A 357 -4.37 19.32 5.30
C LYS A 357 -3.02 19.27 4.61
N VAL A 358 -2.38 18.11 4.66
CA VAL A 358 -1.09 17.87 4.00
C VAL A 358 -1.30 17.54 2.52
N THR A 359 -0.63 18.29 1.67
CA THR A 359 -0.41 17.92 0.26
C THR A 359 0.99 17.33 0.14
N TYR A 360 1.06 16.07 -0.29
CA TYR A 360 2.30 15.32 -0.45
C TYR A 360 2.72 15.29 -1.92
N ARG A 361 4.03 15.38 -2.19
CA ARG A 361 4.59 15.28 -3.54
C ARG A 361 6.00 14.71 -3.48
N HIS A 362 6.32 13.85 -4.44
CA HIS A 362 7.68 13.37 -4.66
C HIS A 362 8.54 14.50 -5.23
N LYS A 363 9.83 14.53 -4.89
CA LYS A 363 10.73 15.63 -5.26
C LYS A 363 12.05 15.14 -5.85
N ASP A 364 12.96 14.76 -4.97
CA ASP A 364 14.36 14.51 -5.32
C ASP A 364 14.57 13.07 -5.80
N ASN A 365 13.64 12.17 -5.50
CA ASN A 365 13.55 10.82 -6.04
C ASN A 365 12.85 10.74 -7.41
N LEU A 366 12.20 11.83 -7.87
CA LEU A 366 11.47 11.84 -9.14
C LEU A 366 12.45 12.04 -10.30
N PRO A 367 12.70 11.01 -11.15
CA PRO A 367 13.64 11.13 -12.26
C PRO A 367 13.14 12.11 -13.32
N ARG A 368 14.09 12.83 -13.93
CA ARG A 368 13.83 13.85 -14.95
C ARG A 368 14.75 13.68 -16.15
N LEU A 369 14.26 13.97 -17.35
CA LEU A 369 15.05 14.20 -18.57
C LEU A 369 14.97 15.70 -18.90
N GLY A 370 16.05 16.44 -18.67
CA GLY A 370 16.01 17.89 -18.60
C GLY A 370 14.99 18.36 -17.55
N ASP A 371 14.00 19.14 -17.97
CA ASP A 371 12.92 19.62 -17.09
C ASP A 371 11.71 18.66 -17.04
N GLN A 372 11.66 17.63 -17.89
CA GLN A 372 10.52 16.72 -17.97
C GLN A 372 10.62 15.63 -16.90
N ALA A 373 9.63 15.56 -16.00
CA ALA A 373 9.45 14.43 -15.11
C ALA A 373 9.07 13.17 -15.89
N LEU A 374 9.60 12.01 -15.47
CA LEU A 374 9.37 10.74 -16.13
C LEU A 374 8.43 9.86 -15.31
N GLY A 375 7.53 9.15 -16.00
CA GLY A 375 6.62 8.17 -15.40
C GLY A 375 7.30 6.82 -15.33
N SER A 376 7.22 6.15 -14.18
CA SER A 376 7.86 4.85 -14.00
C SER A 376 7.19 3.74 -14.82
N THR A 377 5.90 3.88 -15.11
CA THR A 377 5.13 2.94 -15.95
C THR A 377 5.51 3.00 -17.42
N ASP A 378 5.99 4.16 -17.92
CA ASP A 378 6.49 4.31 -19.29
C ASP A 378 7.77 3.49 -19.54
N HIS A 379 8.50 3.19 -18.46
CA HIS A 379 9.74 2.42 -18.44
C HIS A 379 9.61 1.08 -17.73
N TYR A 380 8.38 0.58 -17.55
CA TYR A 380 8.14 -0.67 -16.81
C TYR A 380 8.87 -1.88 -17.42
N GLY A 381 9.02 -1.92 -18.74
CA GLY A 381 9.84 -2.93 -19.43
C GLY A 381 11.29 -2.94 -18.94
N ASP A 382 11.92 -1.77 -18.83
CA ASP A 382 13.31 -1.62 -18.37
C ASP A 382 13.47 -2.07 -16.91
N ILE A 383 12.50 -1.71 -16.05
CA ILE A 383 12.44 -2.14 -14.65
C ILE A 383 12.41 -3.66 -14.56
N ILE A 384 11.54 -4.32 -15.33
CA ILE A 384 11.44 -5.77 -15.31
C ILE A 384 12.69 -6.45 -15.85
N GLU A 385 13.35 -5.90 -16.88
CA GLU A 385 14.62 -6.44 -17.36
C GLU A 385 15.68 -6.43 -16.24
N GLY A 386 15.88 -5.28 -15.58
CA GLY A 386 16.85 -5.18 -14.49
C GLY A 386 16.53 -6.05 -13.29
N TYR A 387 15.23 -6.16 -12.94
CA TYR A 387 14.76 -7.03 -11.87
C TYR A 387 15.13 -8.50 -12.14
N LEU A 388 14.83 -8.99 -13.35
CA LEU A 388 15.05 -10.39 -13.70
C LEU A 388 16.53 -10.75 -13.84
N ASP A 389 17.35 -9.84 -14.37
CA ASP A 389 18.79 -10.03 -14.43
C ASP A 389 19.37 -10.14 -12.99
N ALA A 390 18.94 -9.27 -12.08
CA ALA A 390 19.34 -9.33 -10.67
C ALA A 390 18.89 -10.60 -9.93
N LEU A 391 17.76 -11.22 -10.33
CA LEU A 391 17.38 -12.55 -9.80
C LEU A 391 18.42 -13.63 -10.10
N GLY A 392 19.26 -13.45 -11.13
CA GLY A 392 20.41 -14.31 -11.38
C GLY A 392 21.35 -14.40 -10.18
N ALA A 393 21.59 -13.26 -9.50
CA ALA A 393 22.41 -13.20 -8.28
C ALA A 393 21.67 -13.79 -7.07
N VAL A 394 20.37 -13.55 -6.94
CA VAL A 394 19.50 -14.12 -5.88
C VAL A 394 19.47 -15.64 -5.93
N ARG A 395 19.49 -16.22 -7.13
CA ARG A 395 19.51 -17.67 -7.36
C ARG A 395 20.90 -18.30 -7.15
N GLY A 396 21.96 -17.50 -7.09
CA GLY A 396 23.31 -17.95 -6.77
C GLY A 396 23.58 -17.96 -5.27
N ASP A 397 24.74 -18.51 -4.88
CA ASP A 397 25.15 -18.57 -3.47
C ASP A 397 25.95 -17.33 -3.00
N GLY A 398 26.36 -16.45 -3.92
CA GLY A 398 27.22 -15.31 -3.59
C GLY A 398 26.61 -14.33 -2.59
N LEU A 399 25.30 -14.05 -2.70
CA LEU A 399 24.64 -13.12 -1.76
C LEU A 399 24.56 -13.70 -0.35
N ARG A 400 24.43 -15.03 -0.21
CA ARG A 400 24.46 -15.70 1.09
C ARG A 400 25.83 -15.57 1.75
N ALA A 401 26.91 -15.70 0.99
CA ALA A 401 28.26 -15.49 1.51
C ALA A 401 28.45 -14.06 2.04
N VAL A 402 27.90 -13.06 1.36
CA VAL A 402 27.91 -11.67 1.86
C VAL A 402 27.14 -11.55 3.19
N LEU A 403 26.00 -12.22 3.35
CA LEU A 403 25.30 -12.22 4.65
C LEU A 403 26.17 -12.81 5.78
N ASP A 404 26.96 -13.84 5.49
CA ASP A 404 27.82 -14.51 6.48
C ASP A 404 29.02 -13.65 6.93
N ASP A 405 29.48 -12.73 6.08
CA ASP A 405 30.61 -11.83 6.37
C ASP A 405 30.25 -10.68 7.33
N TYR A 406 28.96 -10.49 7.64
CA TYR A 406 28.43 -9.33 8.37
C TYR A 406 27.65 -9.66 9.67
N PRO A 407 28.11 -10.57 10.55
CA PRO A 407 27.34 -11.00 11.72
C PRO A 407 27.01 -9.86 12.70
N ASP A 408 27.89 -8.85 12.77
CA ASP A 408 27.75 -7.69 13.65
C ASP A 408 27.14 -6.46 12.96
N LEU A 409 26.57 -6.62 11.75
CA LEU A 409 25.92 -5.53 11.01
C LEU A 409 24.94 -4.77 11.92
N PRO A 410 25.12 -3.46 12.15
CA PRO A 410 24.13 -2.66 12.85
C PRO A 410 22.86 -2.55 12.00
N VAL A 411 21.72 -2.88 12.60
CA VAL A 411 20.41 -2.88 11.92
C VAL A 411 19.45 -2.00 12.69
N ARG A 412 18.91 -0.95 12.07
CA ARG A 412 17.85 -0.13 12.65
C ARG A 412 16.54 -0.92 12.64
N VAL A 413 15.82 -0.89 13.75
CA VAL A 413 14.54 -1.55 13.91
C VAL A 413 13.45 -0.49 14.05
N LEU A 414 12.53 -0.45 13.09
CA LEU A 414 11.38 0.45 13.13
C LEU A 414 10.23 -0.21 13.90
N VAL A 415 10.16 0.06 15.20
CA VAL A 415 9.06 -0.40 16.06
C VAL A 415 7.75 0.30 15.69
N ARG A 416 7.82 1.59 15.33
CA ARG A 416 6.71 2.39 14.80
C ARG A 416 7.25 3.38 13.75
N SER A 417 6.36 3.85 12.88
CA SER A 417 6.68 4.92 11.92
C SER A 417 7.08 6.19 12.65
N THR A 418 8.12 6.87 12.17
CA THR A 418 8.60 8.14 12.71
C THR A 418 7.50 9.20 12.76
N MET A 419 6.58 9.24 11.79
CA MET A 419 5.46 10.17 11.79
C MET A 419 4.58 10.05 13.06
N VAL A 420 4.41 8.83 13.59
CA VAL A 420 3.67 8.63 14.85
C VAL A 420 4.42 9.31 15.99
N TYR A 421 5.74 9.08 16.10
CA TYR A 421 6.56 9.73 17.12
C TYR A 421 6.57 11.25 16.98
N SER A 422 6.72 11.79 15.76
CA SER A 422 6.73 13.24 15.53
C SER A 422 5.41 13.90 15.95
N ARG A 423 4.26 13.23 15.77
CA ARG A 423 2.96 13.73 16.26
C ARG A 423 2.89 13.80 17.78
N PHE A 424 3.46 12.81 18.47
CA PHE A 424 3.50 12.81 19.94
C PHE A 424 4.51 13.81 20.49
N ALA A 425 5.68 13.94 19.85
CA ALA A 425 6.67 14.96 20.15
C ALA A 425 6.10 16.37 19.96
N ASP A 426 5.38 16.61 18.87
CA ASP A 426 4.65 17.85 18.62
C ASP A 426 3.56 18.06 19.69
N ALA A 427 2.71 17.08 19.94
CA ALA A 427 1.64 17.22 20.95
C ALA A 427 2.19 17.55 22.34
N ALA A 428 3.37 17.04 22.71
CA ALA A 428 4.04 17.31 23.97
C ALA A 428 4.46 18.78 24.14
N THR A 429 4.54 19.58 23.07
CA THR A 429 4.81 21.03 23.15
C THR A 429 3.57 21.87 23.48
N HIS A 430 2.39 21.25 23.64
CA HIS A 430 1.18 21.98 24.01
C HIS A 430 1.30 22.53 25.46
N PRO A 431 0.97 23.82 25.72
CA PRO A 431 1.22 24.47 27.02
C PRO A 431 0.67 23.72 28.23
N ARG A 432 -0.51 23.08 28.07
CA ARG A 432 -1.13 22.21 29.09
C ARG A 432 -0.18 21.13 29.63
N TYR A 433 0.63 20.52 28.78
CA TYR A 433 1.53 19.43 29.14
C TYR A 433 2.89 19.94 29.62
N LEU A 434 3.16 21.24 29.44
CA LEU A 434 4.43 21.87 29.79
C LEU A 434 4.48 22.43 31.22
N VAL A 435 3.38 22.35 31.97
CA VAL A 435 3.28 22.87 33.34
C VAL A 435 3.63 21.82 34.40
N ARG A 436 3.25 20.55 34.18
CA ARG A 436 3.37 19.47 35.17
C ARG A 436 3.98 18.22 34.53
N PRO A 437 5.04 17.62 35.10
CA PRO A 437 5.67 16.41 34.56
C PRO A 437 4.68 15.26 34.34
N GLU A 438 3.71 15.10 35.24
CA GLU A 438 2.72 14.02 35.16
C GLU A 438 1.81 14.17 33.93
N GLU A 439 1.55 15.40 33.47
CA GLU A 439 0.76 15.65 32.26
C GLU A 439 1.57 15.38 30.98
N ALA A 440 2.87 15.65 30.99
CA ALA A 440 3.79 15.30 29.89
C ALA A 440 3.92 13.77 29.76
N GLU A 441 4.13 13.07 30.87
CA GLU A 441 4.16 11.60 30.90
C GLU A 441 2.81 11.02 30.46
N ARG A 442 1.69 11.59 30.91
CA ARG A 442 0.35 11.13 30.53
C ARG A 442 0.11 11.22 29.02
N VAL A 443 0.49 12.31 28.35
CA VAL A 443 0.28 12.45 26.90
C VAL A 443 1.17 11.49 26.11
N LEU A 444 2.45 11.37 26.47
CA LEU A 444 3.38 10.44 25.81
C LEU A 444 3.02 8.97 26.09
N GLY A 445 2.49 8.68 27.28
CA GLY A 445 2.01 7.35 27.68
C GLY A 445 0.77 6.87 26.93
N LEU A 446 0.13 7.72 26.11
CA LEU A 446 -0.92 7.28 25.19
C LEU A 446 -0.36 6.54 23.96
N LEU A 447 0.97 6.46 23.80
CA LEU A 447 1.63 5.52 22.89
C LEU A 447 1.34 4.07 23.33
N GLY A 448 0.15 3.60 22.98
CA GLY A 448 -0.30 2.22 23.16
C GLY A 448 -0.14 1.39 21.89
N HIS A 449 -0.35 0.07 22.01
CA HIS A 449 -0.17 -0.96 20.97
C HIS A 449 1.29 -1.33 20.73
N TYR A 450 1.76 -2.33 21.47
CA TYR A 450 3.08 -2.93 21.32
C TYR A 450 3.00 -4.23 20.52
N PRO A 451 4.12 -4.69 19.92
CA PRO A 451 4.11 -5.92 19.13
C PRO A 451 3.62 -7.12 19.94
N LYS A 452 2.61 -7.84 19.40
CA LYS A 452 1.92 -8.92 20.13
C LYS A 452 2.81 -10.13 20.44
N HIS A 453 3.89 -10.32 19.68
CA HIS A 453 4.84 -11.41 19.90
C HIS A 453 5.73 -11.18 21.13
N LEU A 454 5.88 -9.93 21.59
CA LEU A 454 6.71 -9.63 22.75
C LEU A 454 5.97 -9.95 24.05
N PRO A 455 6.68 -10.49 25.05
CA PRO A 455 6.13 -10.59 26.40
C PRO A 455 5.95 -9.19 27.00
N ARG A 456 5.23 -9.12 28.12
CA ARG A 456 4.91 -7.85 28.80
C ARG A 456 6.17 -7.04 29.12
N GLU A 457 7.23 -7.71 29.55
CA GLU A 457 8.52 -7.10 29.87
C GLU A 457 9.15 -6.41 28.65
N GLY A 458 9.00 -7.00 27.45
CA GLY A 458 9.47 -6.40 26.20
C GLY A 458 8.64 -5.17 25.80
N ALA A 459 7.32 -5.23 25.98
CA ALA A 459 6.45 -4.07 25.79
C ALA A 459 6.76 -2.93 26.78
N ASP A 460 7.02 -3.27 28.05
CA ASP A 460 7.41 -2.32 29.09
C ASP A 460 8.79 -1.69 28.80
N TYR A 461 9.74 -2.47 28.25
CA TYR A 461 11.03 -1.99 27.76
C TYR A 461 10.87 -0.96 26.64
N ILE A 462 10.12 -1.28 25.58
CA ILE A 462 9.85 -0.36 24.47
C ILE A 462 9.22 0.93 25.00
N ARG A 463 8.19 0.82 25.85
CA ARG A 463 7.53 1.99 26.45
C ARG A 463 8.51 2.88 27.19
N GLY A 464 9.40 2.30 28.00
CA GLY A 464 10.39 3.04 28.77
C GLY A 464 11.33 3.86 27.88
N GLU A 465 11.88 3.22 26.84
CA GLU A 465 12.80 3.88 25.91
C GLU A 465 12.10 4.95 25.05
N GLU A 466 10.85 4.72 24.65
CA GLU A 466 10.06 5.71 23.91
C GLU A 466 9.78 6.96 24.73
N LEU A 467 9.35 6.78 26.00
CA LEU A 467 9.11 7.88 26.91
C LEU A 467 10.39 8.68 27.17
N ARG A 468 11.52 7.99 27.41
CA ARG A 468 12.83 8.62 27.64
C ARG A 468 13.27 9.47 26.47
N ALA A 469 13.18 8.95 25.24
CA ALA A 469 13.55 9.68 24.04
C ALA A 469 12.61 10.88 23.78
N LEU A 470 11.30 10.66 23.80
CA LEU A 470 10.33 11.72 23.48
C LEU A 470 10.29 12.84 24.52
N ALA A 471 10.55 12.54 25.79
CA ALA A 471 10.63 13.55 26.86
C ALA A 471 11.76 14.57 26.61
N THR A 472 12.83 14.15 25.93
CA THR A 472 14.01 14.97 25.62
C THR A 472 14.04 15.47 24.18
N GLY A 473 12.91 15.37 23.46
CA GLY A 473 12.80 15.85 22.08
C GLY A 473 13.47 14.96 21.04
N ASN A 474 13.77 13.71 21.38
CA ASN A 474 14.29 12.71 20.45
C ASN A 474 13.18 11.84 19.89
N ILE A 475 13.33 11.41 18.63
CA ILE A 475 12.60 10.29 18.08
C ILE A 475 13.26 9.00 18.61
N PRO A 476 12.50 8.03 19.15
CA PRO A 476 13.05 6.77 19.64
C PRO A 476 13.87 6.03 18.57
N TYR A 477 15.04 5.52 18.96
CA TYR A 477 15.94 4.79 18.07
C TYR A 477 16.19 3.39 18.62
N PHE A 478 15.69 2.39 17.91
CA PHE A 478 15.91 0.98 18.23
C PHE A 478 16.79 0.32 17.17
N MET A 479 17.59 -0.65 17.61
CA MET A 479 18.52 -1.37 16.77
C MET A 479 18.71 -2.82 17.22
N THR A 480 19.34 -3.60 16.37
CA THR A 480 19.88 -4.93 16.67
C THR A 480 21.17 -5.15 15.86
N ARG A 481 21.75 -6.35 15.96
CA ARG A 481 22.89 -6.79 15.12
C ARG A 481 22.46 -7.89 14.17
N GLY A 482 23.13 -8.03 13.04
CA GLY A 482 22.77 -8.97 11.98
C GLY A 482 22.52 -10.41 12.44
N ALA A 483 23.35 -10.95 13.33
CA ALA A 483 23.22 -12.29 13.89
C ALA A 483 22.54 -12.33 15.28
N SER A 484 22.11 -11.18 15.81
CA SER A 484 21.48 -11.08 17.13
C SER A 484 19.96 -11.23 17.06
N ARG A 485 19.37 -11.65 18.18
CA ARG A 485 17.92 -11.76 18.39
C ARG A 485 17.39 -10.75 19.42
N GLU A 486 18.24 -9.84 19.88
CA GLU A 486 17.88 -8.81 20.84
C GLU A 486 17.21 -7.61 20.17
N LEU A 487 16.52 -6.81 20.96
CA LEU A 487 16.11 -5.44 20.63
C LEU A 487 16.86 -4.48 21.56
N ALA A 488 17.62 -3.55 21.00
CA ALA A 488 18.49 -2.67 21.76
C ALA A 488 18.27 -1.19 21.43
N THR A 489 18.72 -0.34 22.34
CA THR A 489 19.12 1.05 22.08
C THR A 489 20.66 1.12 22.18
N PRO A 490 21.30 2.26 21.95
CA PRO A 490 22.74 2.39 22.23
C PRO A 490 23.12 2.17 23.71
N GLU A 491 22.18 2.31 24.65
CA GLU A 491 22.44 2.28 26.10
C GLU A 491 21.94 1.01 26.79
N SER A 492 20.90 0.37 26.24
CA SER A 492 20.16 -0.72 26.87
C SER A 492 19.77 -1.79 25.86
N SER A 493 19.47 -3.00 26.33
CA SER A 493 19.08 -4.13 25.47
C SER A 493 18.07 -5.04 26.12
N PHE A 494 17.14 -5.55 25.33
CA PHE A 494 16.21 -6.60 25.67
C PHE A 494 16.56 -7.88 24.88
N PRO A 495 17.03 -8.96 25.55
CA PRO A 495 17.44 -10.19 24.88
C PRO A 495 16.24 -10.97 24.33
N ASP A 496 16.49 -11.78 23.30
CA ASP A 496 15.50 -12.72 22.71
C ASP A 496 14.16 -12.06 22.33
N ALA A 497 14.19 -10.79 21.91
CA ALA A 497 13.04 -10.06 21.40
C ALA A 497 12.44 -10.71 20.15
N TYR A 498 13.29 -11.37 19.35
CA TYR A 498 12.91 -11.96 18.06
C TYR A 498 13.18 -13.46 18.02
N ALA A 499 12.38 -14.19 17.26
CA ALA A 499 12.58 -15.62 17.05
C ALA A 499 13.68 -15.93 16.02
N THR A 500 13.95 -15.02 15.08
CA THR A 500 15.05 -15.14 14.09
C THR A 500 15.85 -13.83 14.03
N SER A 501 17.14 -13.92 13.69
CA SER A 501 17.97 -12.74 13.50
C SER A 501 17.67 -12.07 12.14
N PRO A 502 18.08 -10.80 11.95
CA PRO A 502 17.96 -10.14 10.65
C PRO A 502 18.61 -10.90 9.49
N LEU A 503 19.80 -11.46 9.69
CA LEU A 503 20.50 -12.21 8.64
C LEU A 503 19.84 -13.57 8.36
N ASP A 504 19.32 -14.26 9.38
CA ASP A 504 18.55 -15.49 9.16
C ASP A 504 17.29 -15.23 8.35
N TYR A 505 16.61 -14.12 8.62
CA TYR A 505 15.43 -13.71 7.85
C TYR A 505 15.78 -13.33 6.42
N ALA A 506 16.91 -12.64 6.20
CA ALA A 506 17.42 -12.35 4.87
C ALA A 506 17.79 -13.62 4.08
N ARG A 507 18.40 -14.63 4.73
CA ARG A 507 18.69 -15.94 4.10
C ARG A 507 17.41 -16.65 3.66
N GLU A 508 16.37 -16.61 4.49
CA GLU A 508 15.06 -17.15 4.13
C GLU A 508 14.46 -16.40 2.94
N GLY A 509 14.57 -15.07 2.91
CA GLY A 509 14.17 -14.26 1.76
C GLY A 509 14.87 -14.67 0.46
N LEU A 510 16.20 -14.83 0.49
CA LEU A 510 16.96 -15.28 -0.68
C LEU A 510 16.48 -16.65 -1.16
N ARG A 511 16.26 -17.59 -0.22
CA ARG A 511 15.74 -18.94 -0.53
C ARG A 511 14.35 -18.87 -1.18
N LEU A 512 13.41 -18.18 -0.54
CA LEU A 512 12.04 -18.05 -1.03
C LEU A 512 12.00 -17.44 -2.43
N ASN A 513 12.74 -16.35 -2.67
CA ASN A 513 12.72 -15.67 -3.97
C ASN A 513 13.47 -16.44 -5.07
N ALA A 514 14.53 -17.18 -4.72
CA ALA A 514 15.25 -18.03 -5.67
C ALA A 514 14.39 -19.19 -6.20
N GLU A 515 13.54 -19.77 -5.35
CA GLU A 515 12.63 -20.86 -5.70
C GLU A 515 11.44 -20.41 -6.57
N ARG A 516 11.13 -19.10 -6.60
CA ARG A 516 10.01 -18.56 -7.36
C ARG A 516 10.36 -18.36 -8.84
N SER A 517 9.36 -18.58 -9.68
CA SER A 517 9.49 -18.39 -11.12
C SER A 517 9.52 -16.91 -11.50
N ASP A 518 10.13 -16.57 -12.64
CA ASP A 518 10.11 -15.19 -13.16
C ASP A 518 8.68 -14.65 -13.34
N LEU A 519 7.71 -15.54 -13.60
CA LEU A 519 6.31 -15.18 -13.75
C LEU A 519 5.71 -14.66 -12.43
N TYR A 520 6.07 -15.27 -11.30
CA TYR A 520 5.64 -14.81 -9.97
C TYR A 520 6.16 -13.41 -9.68
N HIS A 521 7.45 -13.19 -9.91
CA HIS A 521 8.09 -11.89 -9.70
C HIS A 521 7.49 -10.79 -10.57
N ARG A 522 7.27 -11.09 -11.87
CA ARG A 522 6.58 -10.16 -12.79
C ARG A 522 5.17 -9.84 -12.31
N PHE A 523 4.44 -10.83 -11.81
CA PHE A 523 3.08 -10.64 -11.31
C PHE A 523 3.03 -9.68 -10.11
N VAL A 524 3.92 -9.87 -9.12
CA VAL A 524 3.98 -9.00 -7.94
C VAL A 524 4.34 -7.56 -8.34
N MET A 525 5.32 -7.40 -9.25
CA MET A 525 5.68 -6.09 -9.78
C MET A 525 4.52 -5.44 -10.55
N GLU A 526 3.77 -6.20 -11.35
CA GLU A 526 2.64 -5.70 -12.13
C GLU A 526 1.54 -5.16 -11.21
N GLU A 527 1.18 -5.91 -10.16
CA GLU A 527 0.19 -5.48 -9.18
C GLU A 527 0.58 -4.15 -8.50
N CYS A 528 1.86 -3.99 -8.13
CA CYS A 528 2.37 -2.76 -7.52
C CYS A 528 2.36 -1.56 -8.49
N PHE A 529 2.89 -1.72 -9.70
CA PHE A 529 2.98 -0.60 -10.66
C PHE A 529 1.63 -0.22 -11.27
N SER A 530 0.66 -1.13 -11.27
CA SER A 530 -0.72 -0.81 -11.63
C SER A 530 -1.43 0.13 -10.65
N GLU A 531 -0.88 0.41 -9.45
CA GLU A 531 -1.48 1.37 -8.50
C GLU A 531 -1.46 2.82 -8.96
N VAL A 532 -0.52 3.18 -9.83
CA VAL A 532 -0.40 4.55 -10.35
C VAL A 532 -1.11 4.72 -11.70
N LEU A 533 -1.87 3.70 -12.12
CA LEU A 533 -2.66 3.68 -13.35
C LEU A 533 -4.16 3.65 -13.01
N GLY A 534 -4.98 4.15 -13.94
CA GLY A 534 -6.42 4.26 -13.74
C GLY A 534 -7.14 4.64 -15.04
N GLU A 535 -8.23 5.38 -14.92
CA GLU A 535 -9.12 5.76 -16.04
C GLU A 535 -8.40 6.55 -17.16
N ASP A 536 -7.36 7.32 -16.84
CA ASP A 536 -6.56 8.05 -17.83
C ASP A 536 -5.64 7.13 -18.66
N SER A 537 -5.45 5.89 -18.23
CA SER A 537 -4.61 4.88 -18.90
C SER A 537 -5.23 3.50 -18.75
N PRO A 538 -6.42 3.27 -19.35
CA PRO A 538 -7.23 2.09 -19.06
C PRO A 538 -6.57 0.78 -19.48
N ALA A 539 -5.72 0.79 -20.52
CA ALA A 539 -4.94 -0.37 -20.93
C ALA A 539 -3.84 -0.76 -19.94
N GLY A 540 -3.51 0.11 -18.99
CA GLY A 540 -2.50 -0.12 -17.97
C GLY A 540 -1.18 -0.67 -18.51
N LEU A 541 -0.69 -1.75 -17.90
CA LEU A 541 0.54 -2.46 -18.25
C LEU A 541 0.32 -3.64 -19.21
N TRP A 542 -0.74 -3.64 -20.03
CA TRP A 542 -1.14 -4.82 -20.82
C TRP A 542 -0.02 -5.38 -21.71
N GLU A 543 0.89 -4.53 -22.22
CA GLU A 543 2.03 -4.95 -23.04
C GLU A 543 3.04 -5.80 -22.28
N HIS A 544 3.13 -5.61 -20.97
CA HIS A 544 4.02 -6.33 -20.07
C HIS A 544 3.28 -7.33 -19.18
N SER A 545 1.96 -7.40 -19.30
CA SER A 545 1.14 -8.20 -18.40
C SER A 545 1.53 -9.68 -18.41
N VAL A 546 1.54 -10.28 -17.21
CA VAL A 546 1.78 -11.71 -17.05
C VAL A 546 0.71 -12.57 -17.70
N PHE A 547 -0.45 -12.03 -18.06
CA PHE A 547 -1.48 -12.74 -18.81
C PHE A 547 -1.51 -12.39 -20.31
N ARG A 548 -0.63 -11.51 -20.77
CA ARG A 548 -0.43 -11.29 -22.20
C ARG A 548 0.00 -12.59 -22.87
N GLN A 549 -0.68 -12.94 -23.95
CA GLN A 549 -0.32 -14.11 -24.75
C GLN A 549 0.83 -13.78 -25.68
N THR A 550 1.93 -14.53 -25.59
CA THR A 550 3.02 -14.53 -26.56
C THR A 550 2.94 -15.83 -27.38
N GLY A 551 1.98 -15.92 -28.31
CA GLY A 551 1.75 -17.14 -29.12
C GLY A 551 0.61 -16.99 -30.16
N PRO A 552 0.34 -18.02 -31.01
CA PRO A 552 -0.84 -18.01 -31.89
C PRO A 552 -2.11 -17.80 -31.07
N ALA A 553 -3.10 -17.10 -31.64
CA ALA A 553 -4.34 -16.79 -30.93
C ALA A 553 -5.00 -18.09 -30.49
N PRO A 554 -5.36 -18.25 -29.21
CA PRO A 554 -6.28 -19.31 -28.87
C PRO A 554 -7.56 -19.06 -29.66
N VAL A 555 -8.09 -20.14 -30.23
CA VAL A 555 -9.47 -20.18 -30.69
C VAL A 555 -10.36 -20.03 -29.45
N PRO A 556 -11.50 -19.33 -29.52
CA PRO A 556 -12.47 -19.33 -28.42
C PRO A 556 -12.69 -20.74 -27.87
N GLY A 557 -12.61 -20.90 -26.56
CA GLY A 557 -12.72 -22.21 -25.91
C GLY A 557 -11.40 -22.91 -25.58
N SER A 558 -10.25 -22.32 -25.95
CA SER A 558 -8.92 -22.92 -25.73
C SER A 558 -7.95 -22.06 -24.91
N TRP A 559 -8.28 -20.79 -24.64
CA TRP A 559 -7.45 -19.85 -23.91
C TRP A 559 -7.30 -20.25 -22.43
N TRP A 560 -8.35 -20.80 -21.82
CA TRP A 560 -8.39 -21.13 -20.39
C TRP A 560 -7.21 -21.98 -19.91
N LYS A 561 -6.65 -22.85 -20.75
CA LYS A 561 -5.50 -23.71 -20.41
C LYS A 561 -4.26 -22.88 -20.07
N GLY A 562 -3.99 -21.84 -20.87
CA GLY A 562 -2.87 -20.93 -20.63
C GLY A 562 -3.10 -20.04 -19.41
N ILE A 563 -4.36 -19.67 -19.15
CA ILE A 563 -4.75 -18.92 -17.95
C ILE A 563 -4.53 -19.77 -16.70
N ALA A 564 -5.05 -21.00 -16.68
CA ALA A 564 -4.89 -21.93 -15.56
C ALA A 564 -3.41 -22.22 -15.26
N GLU A 565 -2.57 -22.37 -16.29
CA GLU A 565 -1.13 -22.59 -16.14
C GLU A 565 -0.43 -21.40 -15.49
N ARG A 566 -0.79 -20.17 -15.90
CA ARG A 566 -0.22 -18.95 -15.29
C ARG A 566 -0.66 -18.80 -13.84
N ILE A 567 -1.95 -19.00 -13.55
CA ILE A 567 -2.48 -18.99 -12.17
C ILE A 567 -1.74 -20.02 -11.31
N HIS A 568 -1.58 -21.25 -11.80
CA HIS A 568 -0.85 -22.29 -11.08
C HIS A 568 0.59 -21.88 -10.77
N ARG A 569 1.33 -21.34 -11.75
CA ARG A 569 2.74 -20.96 -11.61
C ARG A 569 2.98 -19.71 -10.74
N ILE A 570 1.97 -18.88 -10.53
CA ILE A 570 2.00 -17.74 -9.60
C ILE A 570 1.66 -18.18 -8.17
N GLY A 571 1.08 -19.38 -7.99
CA GLY A 571 0.71 -19.90 -6.67
C GLY A 571 1.89 -20.04 -5.71
N VAL A 572 1.60 -19.82 -4.43
CA VAL A 572 2.48 -20.09 -3.30
C VAL A 572 1.98 -21.33 -2.60
N THR A 573 2.82 -22.36 -2.55
CA THR A 573 2.48 -23.66 -1.96
C THR A 573 3.23 -23.87 -0.65
N PHE A 574 2.51 -24.36 0.36
CA PHE A 574 3.02 -24.89 1.60
C PHE A 574 2.82 -26.41 1.62
N GLU A 575 3.81 -27.17 2.09
CA GLU A 575 3.71 -28.63 2.20
C GLU A 575 3.07 -29.00 3.54
N GLY A 576 1.74 -29.12 3.55
CA GLY A 576 0.96 -29.50 4.73
C GLY A 576 0.94 -31.00 4.99
N GLY A 577 0.45 -31.39 6.18
CA GLY A 577 0.37 -32.80 6.60
C GLY A 577 -0.51 -33.67 5.69
N ASP A 578 -1.57 -33.08 5.12
CA ASP A 578 -2.51 -33.73 4.20
C ASP A 578 -2.15 -33.51 2.71
N GLY A 579 -0.94 -33.02 2.45
CA GLY A 579 -0.40 -32.72 1.12
C GLY A 579 -0.26 -31.22 0.84
N PRO A 580 0.11 -30.83 -0.39
CA PRO A 580 0.39 -29.44 -0.73
C PRO A 580 -0.86 -28.57 -0.62
N GLU A 581 -0.70 -27.39 -0.06
CA GLU A 581 -1.72 -26.36 0.14
C GLU A 581 -1.30 -25.11 -0.62
N THR A 582 -2.12 -24.63 -1.57
CA THR A 582 -1.75 -23.50 -2.44
C THR A 582 -2.66 -22.30 -2.21
N GLY A 583 -2.07 -21.12 -2.10
CA GLY A 583 -2.74 -19.82 -2.10
C GLY A 583 -2.00 -18.81 -3.00
N TRP A 584 -2.46 -17.56 -3.02
CA TRP A 584 -1.90 -16.52 -3.88
C TRP A 584 -1.73 -15.21 -3.12
N LEU A 585 -0.70 -14.46 -3.51
CA LEU A 585 -0.66 -13.02 -3.29
C LEU A 585 -1.46 -12.36 -4.41
N CYS A 586 -2.39 -11.46 -4.11
CA CYS A 586 -3.14 -10.73 -5.15
C CYS A 586 -3.75 -9.43 -4.64
N GLY A 587 -3.99 -8.48 -5.52
CA GLY A 587 -4.80 -7.31 -5.27
C GLY A 587 -6.30 -7.61 -5.35
N ALA A 588 -7.11 -6.71 -4.79
CA ALA A 588 -8.57 -6.76 -4.87
C ALA A 588 -9.16 -5.85 -5.98
N GLY A 589 -8.31 -5.08 -6.66
CA GLY A 589 -8.70 -3.97 -7.54
C GLY A 589 -8.89 -2.63 -6.78
N PRO A 590 -9.01 -1.51 -7.51
CA PRO A 590 -9.30 -0.19 -6.92
C PRO A 590 -10.68 -0.15 -6.26
N ASP A 591 -10.89 0.86 -5.42
CA ASP A 591 -12.17 1.20 -4.76
C ASP A 591 -12.70 0.22 -3.70
N ARG A 592 -11.87 -0.72 -3.25
CA ARG A 592 -12.22 -1.65 -2.16
C ARG A 592 -11.64 -1.30 -0.79
N ASP A 593 -10.95 -0.17 -0.69
CA ASP A 593 -10.12 0.15 0.48
C ASP A 593 -9.27 -1.08 0.88
N ALA A 594 -8.65 -1.70 -0.14
CA ALA A 594 -7.93 -2.98 -0.04
C ALA A 594 -6.44 -2.79 -0.34
N PHE A 595 -5.60 -3.67 0.22
CA PHE A 595 -4.17 -3.59 -0.01
C PHE A 595 -3.89 -3.87 -1.49
N THR A 596 -2.85 -3.24 -2.01
CA THR A 596 -2.36 -3.53 -3.36
C THR A 596 -2.03 -5.01 -3.53
N VAL A 597 -1.39 -5.62 -2.52
CA VAL A 597 -1.11 -7.05 -2.49
C VAL A 597 -1.53 -7.64 -1.15
N ASN A 598 -2.36 -8.68 -1.19
CA ASN A 598 -2.97 -9.32 -0.04
C ASN A 598 -2.39 -10.74 0.16
N PRO A 599 -2.04 -11.16 1.39
CA PRO A 599 -1.50 -12.50 1.66
C PRO A 599 -2.62 -13.56 1.81
N GLY A 600 -3.43 -13.75 0.76
CA GLY A 600 -4.42 -14.84 0.67
C GLY A 600 -5.70 -14.70 1.49
N HIS A 601 -6.01 -13.53 2.07
CA HIS A 601 -7.23 -13.35 2.87
C HIS A 601 -8.51 -13.14 2.05
N LEU A 602 -8.39 -12.92 0.74
CA LEU A 602 -9.53 -12.74 -0.17
C LEU A 602 -10.10 -14.11 -0.60
N VAL A 603 -10.79 -14.80 0.31
CA VAL A 603 -11.21 -16.20 0.14
C VAL A 603 -12.61 -16.40 -0.44
N SER A 604 -13.34 -15.31 -0.72
CA SER A 604 -14.71 -15.38 -1.26
C SER A 604 -14.73 -15.84 -2.73
N PHE A 605 -15.91 -16.25 -3.23
CA PHE A 605 -16.06 -16.63 -4.64
C PHE A 605 -15.66 -15.49 -5.60
N HIS A 606 -15.96 -14.25 -5.24
CA HIS A 606 -15.56 -13.07 -5.99
C HIS A 606 -14.05 -13.02 -6.24
N ASP A 607 -13.28 -13.56 -5.29
CA ASP A 607 -11.82 -13.47 -5.22
C ASP A 607 -11.16 -14.85 -5.45
N LEU A 608 -10.29 -15.30 -4.54
CA LEU A 608 -9.53 -16.55 -4.69
C LEU A 608 -10.40 -17.80 -4.54
N GLY A 609 -11.56 -17.71 -3.88
CA GLY A 609 -12.53 -18.81 -3.85
C GLY A 609 -12.99 -19.18 -5.26
N GLY A 610 -13.26 -18.19 -6.11
CA GLY A 610 -13.62 -18.46 -7.50
C GLY A 610 -12.43 -18.92 -8.36
N THR A 611 -11.19 -18.64 -7.96
CA THR A 611 -10.00 -19.29 -8.55
C THR A 611 -10.01 -20.80 -8.30
N VAL A 612 -10.37 -21.22 -7.07
CA VAL A 612 -10.54 -22.66 -6.75
C VAL A 612 -11.67 -23.26 -7.58
N ALA A 613 -12.81 -22.56 -7.73
CA ALA A 613 -13.95 -23.02 -8.53
C ALA A 613 -13.57 -23.22 -10.02
N PHE A 614 -12.84 -22.26 -10.61
CA PHE A 614 -12.32 -22.39 -11.97
C PHE A 614 -11.40 -23.61 -12.12
N LEU A 615 -10.45 -23.80 -11.19
CA LEU A 615 -9.55 -24.95 -11.22
C LEU A 615 -10.30 -26.28 -11.03
N GLN A 616 -11.37 -26.29 -10.23
CA GLN A 616 -12.26 -27.45 -10.11
C GLN A 616 -12.89 -27.80 -11.45
N ARG A 617 -13.41 -26.80 -12.19
CA ARG A 617 -13.99 -27.02 -13.51
C ARG A 617 -12.94 -27.50 -14.51
N ALA A 618 -11.76 -26.89 -14.50
CA ALA A 618 -10.62 -27.33 -15.30
C ALA A 618 -10.28 -28.81 -15.03
N ALA A 619 -10.28 -29.23 -13.77
CA ALA A 619 -10.01 -30.62 -13.36
C ALA A 619 -11.10 -31.63 -13.76
N ARG A 620 -12.34 -31.17 -13.99
CA ARG A 620 -13.42 -31.99 -14.54
C ARG A 620 -13.27 -32.18 -16.06
N GLY A 621 -12.88 -31.11 -16.77
CA GLY A 621 -12.66 -31.15 -18.22
C GLY A 621 -11.34 -31.80 -18.63
N ASP A 622 -10.32 -31.76 -17.78
CA ASP A 622 -8.99 -32.32 -18.04
C ASP A 622 -8.33 -32.77 -16.73
N GLU A 623 -8.18 -34.09 -16.57
CA GLU A 623 -7.71 -34.71 -15.32
C GLU A 623 -6.31 -34.23 -14.87
N ARG A 624 -5.52 -33.65 -15.78
CA ARG A 624 -4.19 -33.10 -15.46
C ARG A 624 -4.26 -31.96 -14.44
N TRP A 625 -5.39 -31.27 -14.32
CA TRP A 625 -5.59 -30.21 -13.34
C TRP A 625 -6.03 -30.70 -11.96
N ARG A 626 -6.35 -32.00 -11.79
CA ARG A 626 -6.77 -32.55 -10.49
C ARG A 626 -5.78 -32.29 -9.35
N PRO A 627 -4.46 -32.47 -9.51
CA PRO A 627 -3.51 -32.17 -8.44
C PRO A 627 -3.45 -30.68 -8.11
N VAL A 628 -3.52 -29.82 -9.13
CA VAL A 628 -3.51 -28.35 -8.98
C VAL A 628 -4.73 -27.89 -8.18
N HIS A 629 -5.92 -28.29 -8.62
CA HIS A 629 -7.17 -28.04 -7.89
C HIS A 629 -7.11 -28.62 -6.47
N GLY A 630 -6.63 -29.86 -6.30
CA GLY A 630 -6.53 -30.48 -4.98
C GLY A 630 -5.67 -29.69 -4.00
N SER A 631 -4.58 -29.07 -4.47
CA SER A 631 -3.76 -28.20 -3.62
C SER A 631 -4.43 -26.86 -3.31
N ALA A 632 -5.14 -26.29 -4.29
CA ALA A 632 -5.86 -25.02 -4.14
C ALA A 632 -7.05 -25.17 -3.17
N ASP A 633 -7.79 -26.27 -3.26
CA ASP A 633 -8.93 -26.56 -2.41
C ASP A 633 -8.51 -26.79 -0.96
N ARG A 634 -7.39 -27.51 -0.72
CA ARG A 634 -6.80 -27.61 0.63
C ARG A 634 -6.28 -26.27 1.14
N GLY A 635 -5.62 -25.48 0.28
CA GLY A 635 -5.18 -24.14 0.65
C GLY A 635 -6.34 -23.24 1.08
N LEU A 636 -7.48 -23.32 0.39
CA LEU A 636 -8.69 -22.63 0.78
C LEU A 636 -9.22 -23.09 2.15
N ASP A 637 -9.14 -24.39 2.49
CA ASP A 637 -9.49 -24.87 3.84
C ASP A 637 -8.61 -24.21 4.92
N SER A 638 -7.29 -24.18 4.71
CA SER A 638 -6.33 -23.53 5.64
C SER A 638 -6.59 -22.03 5.79
N LEU A 639 -6.90 -21.34 4.70
CA LEU A 639 -7.21 -19.92 4.72
C LEU A 639 -8.56 -19.63 5.39
N LEU A 640 -9.60 -20.45 5.14
CA LEU A 640 -10.90 -20.31 5.80
C LEU A 640 -10.82 -20.57 7.31
N ALA A 641 -9.94 -21.47 7.76
CA ALA A 641 -9.71 -21.68 9.20
C ALA A 641 -9.19 -20.40 9.90
N THR A 642 -8.48 -19.54 9.18
CA THR A 642 -7.96 -18.26 9.72
C THR A 642 -8.90 -17.09 9.46
N TYR A 643 -9.43 -16.99 8.24
CA TYR A 643 -10.13 -15.81 7.72
C TYR A 643 -11.64 -15.98 7.57
N GLY A 644 -12.19 -17.17 7.86
CA GLY A 644 -13.61 -17.46 7.69
C GLY A 644 -14.53 -16.71 8.66
N ALA A 645 -14.09 -16.43 9.90
CA ALA A 645 -14.92 -15.74 10.88
C ALA A 645 -15.35 -14.32 10.44
N PRO A 646 -14.46 -13.48 9.88
CA PRO A 646 -14.85 -12.23 9.22
C PRO A 646 -15.89 -12.38 8.09
N LEU A 647 -15.81 -13.44 7.28
CA LEU A 647 -16.76 -13.66 6.17
C LEU A 647 -18.21 -13.80 6.66
N VAL A 648 -18.40 -14.36 7.86
CA VAL A 648 -19.72 -14.50 8.47
C VAL A 648 -20.35 -13.14 8.80
N GLN A 649 -19.53 -12.11 9.04
CA GLN A 649 -20.00 -10.77 9.39
C GLN A 649 -20.45 -9.94 8.17
N VAL A 650 -19.97 -10.29 6.98
CA VAL A 650 -20.35 -9.65 5.71
C VAL A 650 -21.84 -9.93 5.40
N PRO A 651 -22.58 -8.97 4.81
CA PRO A 651 -23.92 -9.21 4.28
C PRO A 651 -23.99 -10.41 3.33
N GLU A 652 -25.17 -10.99 3.20
CA GLU A 652 -25.34 -12.30 2.56
C GLU A 652 -25.26 -12.22 1.05
N SER A 653 -24.06 -12.45 0.54
CA SER A 653 -23.78 -12.50 -0.88
C SER A 653 -23.33 -13.89 -1.32
N VAL A 654 -23.74 -14.29 -2.53
CA VAL A 654 -23.21 -15.49 -3.19
C VAL A 654 -21.90 -15.23 -3.94
N PHE A 655 -21.47 -13.98 -3.99
CA PHE A 655 -20.17 -13.59 -4.55
C PHE A 655 -19.18 -13.24 -3.44
N THR A 656 -19.61 -12.53 -2.39
CA THR A 656 -18.78 -12.16 -1.24
C THR A 656 -19.28 -12.78 0.07
N GLY A 657 -18.51 -12.76 1.15
CA GLY A 657 -18.95 -13.31 2.44
C GLY A 657 -19.12 -14.83 2.46
N ASP A 658 -19.73 -15.36 3.54
CA ASP A 658 -19.83 -16.81 3.80
C ASP A 658 -20.68 -17.57 2.76
N ALA A 659 -21.81 -16.99 2.32
CA ALA A 659 -22.69 -17.64 1.34
C ALA A 659 -22.01 -17.86 -0.03
N SER A 660 -20.93 -17.15 -0.34
CA SER A 660 -20.14 -17.35 -1.55
C SER A 660 -19.48 -18.74 -1.65
N LEU A 661 -19.38 -19.47 -0.54
CA LEU A 661 -18.91 -20.85 -0.54
C LEU A 661 -19.84 -21.80 -1.32
N LEU A 662 -21.13 -21.45 -1.47
CA LEU A 662 -22.07 -22.19 -2.31
C LEU A 662 -21.66 -22.21 -3.79
N MET A 663 -21.04 -21.12 -4.26
CA MET A 663 -20.51 -20.97 -5.62
C MET A 663 -19.09 -21.53 -5.73
N THR A 664 -18.30 -21.41 -4.66
CA THR A 664 -16.90 -21.89 -4.62
C THR A 664 -16.82 -23.42 -4.62
N ARG A 665 -17.69 -24.08 -3.86
CA ARG A 665 -17.73 -25.55 -3.69
C ARG A 665 -19.13 -26.08 -3.93
N PRO A 666 -19.62 -26.05 -5.18
CA PRO A 666 -21.02 -26.35 -5.46
C PRO A 666 -21.46 -27.77 -5.08
N ASP A 667 -20.53 -28.71 -4.91
CA ASP A 667 -20.82 -30.09 -4.51
C ASP A 667 -20.78 -30.32 -2.98
N ARG A 668 -20.25 -29.37 -2.20
CA ARG A 668 -20.16 -29.49 -0.73
C ARG A 668 -21.31 -28.70 -0.08
N LEU A 669 -22.42 -29.37 0.19
CA LEU A 669 -23.56 -28.81 0.91
C LEU A 669 -23.72 -29.51 2.26
N ASP A 670 -23.23 -28.87 3.33
CA ASP A 670 -23.47 -29.33 4.70
C ASP A 670 -24.79 -28.74 5.21
N GLU A 671 -25.71 -29.61 5.67
CA GLU A 671 -27.07 -29.21 6.06
C GLU A 671 -27.08 -28.33 7.32
N ASP A 672 -26.17 -28.58 8.27
CA ASP A 672 -26.05 -27.82 9.52
C ASP A 672 -25.50 -26.41 9.23
N TRP A 673 -24.45 -26.30 8.42
CA TRP A 673 -23.91 -25.02 7.97
C TRP A 673 -24.96 -24.23 7.18
N LEU A 674 -25.68 -24.88 6.26
CA LEU A 674 -26.72 -24.23 5.47
C LEU A 674 -27.87 -23.71 6.34
N THR A 675 -28.32 -24.51 7.32
CA THR A 675 -29.33 -24.08 8.28
C THR A 675 -28.84 -22.88 9.08
N GLY A 676 -27.60 -22.93 9.56
CA GLY A 676 -26.97 -21.80 10.27
C GLY A 676 -26.83 -20.54 9.41
N LEU A 677 -26.61 -20.68 8.10
CA LEU A 677 -26.61 -19.56 7.15
C LEU A 677 -27.99 -18.91 7.06
N VAL A 678 -29.04 -19.71 6.87
CA VAL A 678 -30.43 -19.20 6.78
C VAL A 678 -30.87 -18.57 8.10
N ASP A 679 -30.51 -19.16 9.24
CA ASP A 679 -30.82 -18.59 10.57
C ASP A 679 -30.17 -17.22 10.78
N ARG A 680 -28.96 -17.00 10.27
CA ARG A 680 -28.30 -15.68 10.31
C ARG A 680 -29.00 -14.66 9.42
N ILE A 681 -29.44 -15.06 8.22
CA ILE A 681 -30.24 -14.20 7.33
C ILE A 681 -31.52 -13.78 8.04
N ASP A 682 -32.24 -14.72 8.65
CA ASP A 682 -33.45 -14.43 9.43
C ASP A 682 -33.16 -13.44 10.57
N ALA A 683 -32.07 -13.64 11.32
CA ALA A 683 -31.68 -12.76 12.41
C ALA A 683 -31.36 -11.33 11.92
N ARG A 684 -30.63 -11.20 10.81
CA ARG A 684 -30.36 -9.88 10.21
C ARG A 684 -31.62 -9.23 9.65
N ALA A 685 -32.53 -10.01 9.04
CA ALA A 685 -33.79 -9.50 8.52
C ALA A 685 -34.67 -8.97 9.66
N ALA A 686 -34.75 -9.71 10.77
CA ALA A 686 -35.44 -9.27 11.98
C ALA A 686 -34.83 -8.00 12.59
N ALA A 687 -33.53 -7.78 12.42
CA ALA A 687 -32.83 -6.57 12.84
C ALA A 687 -32.94 -5.40 11.83
N GLY A 688 -33.56 -5.61 10.65
CA GLY A 688 -33.62 -4.62 9.59
C GLY A 688 -32.28 -4.33 8.92
N ALA A 689 -31.36 -5.29 8.96
CA ALA A 689 -29.96 -5.15 8.51
C ALA A 689 -29.63 -5.98 7.26
N VAL A 690 -30.62 -6.55 6.58
CA VAL A 690 -30.44 -7.34 5.35
C VAL A 690 -30.54 -6.44 4.12
N ASP A 691 -29.58 -6.57 3.22
CA ASP A 691 -29.69 -6.03 1.87
C ASP A 691 -30.73 -6.82 1.08
N THR A 692 -31.48 -6.12 0.23
CA THR A 692 -32.69 -6.67 -0.40
C THR A 692 -32.54 -6.86 -1.90
N ASP A 693 -31.32 -6.92 -2.40
CA ASP A 693 -31.03 -7.12 -3.82
C ASP A 693 -30.55 -8.54 -4.13
N LEU A 694 -30.17 -8.78 -5.39
CA LEU A 694 -29.74 -10.10 -5.85
C LEU A 694 -28.34 -10.45 -5.34
N VAL A 695 -27.40 -9.49 -5.34
CA VAL A 695 -25.98 -9.76 -5.09
C VAL A 695 -25.65 -9.79 -3.61
N SER A 696 -26.22 -8.90 -2.81
CA SER A 696 -25.94 -8.72 -1.38
C SER A 696 -27.07 -9.22 -0.49
N GLY A 697 -28.15 -9.74 -1.07
CA GLY A 697 -29.34 -10.18 -0.35
C GLY A 697 -29.68 -11.67 -0.47
N PRO A 698 -30.72 -12.13 0.25
CA PRO A 698 -31.13 -13.53 0.30
C PRO A 698 -31.62 -14.07 -1.06
N ALA A 699 -31.95 -13.20 -2.01
CA ALA A 699 -32.36 -13.58 -3.35
C ALA A 699 -31.26 -14.37 -4.08
N GLY A 700 -29.99 -13.94 -4.01
CA GLY A 700 -28.88 -14.66 -4.63
C GLY A 700 -28.67 -16.05 -4.02
N VAL A 701 -28.77 -16.15 -2.69
CA VAL A 701 -28.67 -17.42 -1.95
C VAL A 701 -29.78 -18.38 -2.37
N LEU A 702 -31.02 -17.89 -2.42
CA LEU A 702 -32.17 -18.66 -2.90
C LEU A 702 -31.93 -19.16 -4.33
N MET A 703 -31.50 -18.29 -5.24
CA MET A 703 -31.27 -18.65 -6.65
C MET A 703 -30.23 -19.77 -6.81
N THR A 704 -29.13 -19.67 -6.08
CA THR A 704 -28.02 -20.65 -6.11
C THR A 704 -28.46 -22.01 -5.56
N LEU A 705 -29.29 -22.03 -4.52
CA LEU A 705 -29.84 -23.26 -3.95
C LEU A 705 -30.90 -23.90 -4.85
N LEU A 706 -31.72 -23.08 -5.54
CA LEU A 706 -32.71 -23.57 -6.50
C LEU A 706 -32.07 -24.18 -7.76
N ALA A 707 -30.83 -23.83 -8.08
CA ALA A 707 -30.08 -24.43 -9.19
C ALA A 707 -29.53 -25.84 -8.85
N LYS A 708 -29.56 -26.26 -7.58
CA LYS A 708 -29.16 -27.61 -7.18
C LYS A 708 -30.17 -28.66 -7.68
N PRO A 709 -29.75 -29.91 -7.91
CA PRO A 709 -30.68 -30.98 -8.30
C PRO A 709 -31.85 -31.12 -7.32
N GLU A 710 -33.02 -31.46 -7.84
CA GLU A 710 -34.22 -31.65 -7.03
C GLU A 710 -33.98 -32.62 -5.86
N GLY A 711 -34.43 -32.25 -4.66
CA GLY A 711 -34.22 -33.03 -3.44
C GLY A 711 -32.88 -32.83 -2.73
N THR A 712 -31.94 -32.06 -3.30
CA THR A 712 -30.65 -31.76 -2.64
C THR A 712 -30.81 -30.79 -1.47
N VAL A 713 -31.70 -29.80 -1.61
CA VAL A 713 -31.93 -28.76 -0.60
C VAL A 713 -33.30 -29.00 0.06
N PRO A 714 -33.40 -28.98 1.40
CA PRO A 714 -34.69 -29.08 2.08
C PRO A 714 -35.67 -27.98 1.66
N VAL A 715 -36.85 -28.38 1.16
CA VAL A 715 -37.93 -27.45 0.75
C VAL A 715 -38.27 -26.42 1.84
N PRO A 716 -38.32 -26.76 3.15
CA PRO A 716 -38.57 -25.75 4.18
C PRO A 716 -37.55 -24.60 4.20
N LEU A 717 -36.26 -24.86 3.91
CA LEU A 717 -35.25 -23.82 3.83
C LEU A 717 -35.44 -22.92 2.60
N LEU A 718 -35.79 -23.52 1.46
CA LEU A 718 -36.12 -22.76 0.24
C LEU A 718 -37.33 -21.84 0.44
N LEU A 719 -38.36 -22.32 1.16
CA LEU A 719 -39.53 -21.52 1.51
C LEU A 719 -39.19 -20.35 2.44
N ARG A 720 -38.34 -20.57 3.46
CA ARG A 720 -37.84 -19.50 4.34
C ARG A 720 -37.12 -18.41 3.55
N LEU A 721 -36.16 -18.80 2.71
CA LEU A 721 -35.42 -17.86 1.86
C LEU A 721 -36.31 -17.12 0.86
N ARG A 722 -37.30 -17.79 0.27
CA ARG A 722 -38.33 -17.15 -0.57
C ARG A 722 -39.08 -16.08 0.22
N ASP A 723 -39.49 -16.38 1.43
CA ASP A 723 -40.27 -15.47 2.27
C ASP A 723 -39.43 -14.28 2.76
N LEU A 724 -38.10 -14.38 2.74
CA LEU A 724 -37.18 -13.28 2.96
C LEU A 724 -36.90 -12.45 1.70
N ALA A 725 -36.86 -13.07 0.52
CA ALA A 725 -36.48 -12.39 -0.73
C ALA A 725 -37.66 -11.77 -1.48
N VAL A 726 -38.74 -12.53 -1.69
CA VAL A 726 -39.86 -12.16 -2.57
C VAL A 726 -40.65 -10.93 -2.10
N PRO A 727 -40.85 -10.66 -0.79
CA PRO A 727 -41.59 -9.47 -0.36
C PRO A 727 -40.98 -8.14 -0.79
N HIS A 728 -39.70 -8.12 -1.17
CA HIS A 728 -39.01 -6.91 -1.64
C HIS A 728 -39.27 -6.59 -3.12
N VAL A 729 -39.89 -7.51 -3.86
CA VAL A 729 -40.24 -7.32 -5.28
C VAL A 729 -41.28 -6.21 -5.42
N GLY A 730 -40.99 -5.22 -6.25
CA GLY A 730 -41.89 -4.10 -6.55
C GLY A 730 -41.80 -2.94 -5.56
N LEU A 731 -40.88 -3.00 -4.60
CA LEU A 731 -40.52 -1.85 -3.78
C LEU A 731 -39.71 -0.85 -4.61
N GLU A 732 -39.83 0.44 -4.29
CA GLU A 732 -39.05 1.49 -4.94
C GLU A 732 -37.56 1.32 -4.58
N ARG A 733 -36.68 1.48 -5.59
CA ARG A 733 -35.22 1.37 -5.45
C ARG A 733 -34.56 2.58 -6.10
N ASP A 734 -33.37 2.91 -5.63
CA ASP A 734 -32.51 3.99 -6.13
C ASP A 734 -31.69 3.59 -7.38
N ARG A 735 -31.93 2.39 -7.92
CA ARG A 735 -31.25 1.84 -9.08
C ARG A 735 -32.17 1.75 -10.29
N PRO A 736 -31.64 1.84 -11.53
CA PRO A 736 -32.40 1.58 -12.73
C PRO A 736 -33.05 0.20 -12.70
N TRP A 737 -34.21 0.04 -13.32
CA TRP A 737 -34.94 -1.23 -13.25
C TRP A 737 -34.20 -2.40 -13.90
N PHE A 738 -33.33 -2.11 -14.87
CA PHE A 738 -32.50 -3.09 -15.60
C PHE A 738 -31.19 -3.45 -14.87
N ASP A 739 -30.89 -2.81 -13.73
CA ASP A 739 -29.78 -3.20 -12.87
C ASP A 739 -30.09 -4.59 -12.30
N LEU A 740 -29.30 -5.58 -12.70
CA LEU A 740 -29.51 -6.98 -12.33
C LEU A 740 -28.99 -7.26 -10.92
N ALA A 741 -27.85 -6.66 -10.57
CA ALA A 741 -27.16 -6.91 -9.30
C ALA A 741 -27.90 -6.28 -8.11
N HIS A 742 -28.24 -4.99 -8.23
CA HIS A 742 -28.77 -4.18 -7.13
C HIS A 742 -30.20 -3.66 -7.38
N GLY A 743 -30.74 -3.87 -8.59
CA GLY A 743 -32.06 -3.40 -9.01
C GLY A 743 -33.20 -4.42 -8.93
N GLU A 744 -34.36 -4.00 -9.46
CA GLU A 744 -35.62 -4.77 -9.45
C GLU A 744 -35.58 -5.99 -10.37
N LEU A 745 -34.83 -5.95 -11.48
CA LEU A 745 -34.72 -7.07 -12.42
C LEU A 745 -34.19 -8.34 -11.74
N GLY A 746 -33.16 -8.23 -10.89
CA GLY A 746 -32.60 -9.37 -10.16
C GLY A 746 -33.61 -10.04 -9.23
N LEU A 747 -34.43 -9.24 -8.54
CA LEU A 747 -35.50 -9.75 -7.69
C LEU A 747 -36.63 -10.41 -8.49
N ARG A 748 -36.99 -9.85 -9.65
CA ARG A 748 -37.98 -10.44 -10.57
C ARG A 748 -37.51 -11.78 -11.12
N TRP A 749 -36.21 -11.89 -11.40
CA TRP A 749 -35.58 -13.12 -11.83
C TRP A 749 -35.62 -14.19 -10.73
N ALA A 750 -35.20 -13.83 -9.51
CA ALA A 750 -35.28 -14.70 -8.34
C ALA A 750 -36.72 -15.16 -8.06
N ALA A 751 -37.68 -14.23 -8.14
CA ALA A 751 -39.09 -14.51 -7.95
C ALA A 751 -39.64 -15.48 -9.00
N ALA A 752 -39.30 -15.30 -10.28
CA ALA A 752 -39.71 -16.21 -11.34
C ALA A 752 -39.15 -17.62 -11.11
N ARG A 753 -37.84 -17.75 -10.82
CA ARG A 753 -37.20 -19.05 -10.55
C ARG A 753 -37.82 -19.73 -9.33
N ALA A 754 -38.00 -19.00 -8.24
CA ALA A 754 -38.63 -19.51 -7.02
C ALA A 754 -40.08 -19.95 -7.28
N GLY A 755 -40.86 -19.17 -8.04
CA GLY A 755 -42.21 -19.53 -8.42
C GLY A 755 -42.28 -20.79 -9.29
N GLY A 756 -41.36 -20.94 -10.24
CA GLY A 756 -41.27 -22.14 -11.09
C GLY A 756 -40.95 -23.40 -10.27
N ALA A 757 -39.94 -23.32 -9.40
CA ALA A 757 -39.48 -24.45 -8.61
C ALA A 757 -40.43 -24.83 -7.46
N LEU A 758 -41.11 -23.85 -6.85
CA LEU A 758 -42.00 -24.05 -5.69
C LEU A 758 -43.49 -24.08 -6.05
N GLY A 759 -43.82 -24.00 -7.34
CA GLY A 759 -45.20 -24.14 -7.84
C GLY A 759 -46.09 -22.89 -7.74
N ASP A 760 -45.52 -21.70 -7.54
CA ASP A 760 -46.25 -20.42 -7.56
C ASP A 760 -46.30 -19.81 -8.98
N ARG A 761 -47.31 -20.22 -9.76
CA ARG A 761 -47.51 -19.74 -11.13
C ARG A 761 -47.85 -18.25 -11.22
N GLU A 762 -48.42 -17.65 -10.17
CA GLU A 762 -48.76 -16.23 -10.18
C GLU A 762 -47.48 -15.38 -10.11
N LEU A 763 -46.53 -15.79 -9.28
CA LEU A 763 -45.24 -15.14 -9.15
C LEU A 763 -44.44 -15.16 -10.46
N VAL A 764 -44.43 -16.32 -11.15
CA VAL A 764 -43.83 -16.47 -12.48
C VAL A 764 -44.47 -15.53 -13.49
N ARG A 765 -45.82 -15.55 -13.57
CA ARG A 765 -46.56 -14.73 -14.53
C ARG A 765 -46.31 -13.23 -14.32
N LYS A 766 -46.37 -12.75 -13.07
CA LYS A 766 -46.14 -11.33 -12.74
C LYS A 766 -44.75 -10.86 -13.17
N SER A 767 -43.73 -11.68 -12.93
CA SER A 767 -42.35 -11.34 -13.31
C SER A 767 -42.16 -11.33 -14.83
N ALA A 768 -42.78 -12.28 -15.54
CA ALA A 768 -42.77 -12.31 -17.01
C ALA A 768 -43.51 -11.13 -17.64
N ASP A 769 -44.70 -10.78 -17.13
CA ASP A 769 -45.46 -9.63 -17.61
C ASP A 769 -44.70 -8.32 -17.36
N TRP A 770 -44.02 -8.20 -16.20
CA TRP A 770 -43.23 -7.03 -15.83
C TRP A 770 -42.03 -6.83 -16.75
N VAL A 771 -41.19 -7.86 -16.95
CA VAL A 771 -39.96 -7.72 -17.76
C VAL A 771 -40.30 -7.45 -19.22
N ARG A 772 -41.37 -8.08 -19.73
CA ARG A 772 -41.86 -7.84 -21.09
C ARG A 772 -42.28 -6.38 -21.29
N ALA A 773 -43.09 -5.84 -20.37
CA ALA A 773 -43.54 -4.45 -20.46
C ALA A 773 -42.35 -3.48 -20.49
N ARG A 774 -41.38 -3.66 -19.59
CA ARG A 774 -40.18 -2.80 -19.52
C ARG A 774 -39.30 -2.90 -20.77
N VAL A 775 -39.14 -4.09 -21.33
CA VAL A 775 -38.38 -4.30 -22.57
C VAL A 775 -39.10 -3.67 -23.78
N GLU A 776 -40.44 -3.76 -23.84
CA GLU A 776 -41.26 -3.16 -24.90
C GLU A 776 -41.34 -1.62 -24.80
N GLU A 777 -41.22 -1.04 -23.61
CA GLU A 777 -41.14 0.41 -23.36
C GLU A 777 -39.87 1.07 -23.95
N GLY A 778 -38.85 0.28 -24.30
CA GLY A 778 -37.68 0.73 -25.05
C GLY A 778 -36.59 1.43 -24.22
N GLU A 779 -36.67 1.39 -22.88
CA GLU A 779 -35.58 1.85 -22.02
C GLU A 779 -34.43 0.83 -22.03
N HIS A 780 -33.20 1.31 -22.20
CA HIS A 780 -32.03 0.46 -22.39
C HIS A 780 -30.87 0.92 -21.50
N SER A 781 -30.11 -0.03 -20.97
CA SER A 781 -28.88 0.30 -20.24
C SER A 781 -27.83 0.88 -21.20
N PRO A 782 -27.11 1.95 -20.82
CA PRO A 782 -25.92 2.39 -21.54
C PRO A 782 -24.74 1.41 -21.36
N SER A 783 -24.81 0.50 -20.38
CA SER A 783 -23.79 -0.50 -20.12
C SER A 783 -24.16 -1.86 -20.73
N ARG A 784 -23.13 -2.67 -20.96
CA ARG A 784 -23.20 -3.96 -21.65
C ARG A 784 -23.07 -5.14 -20.70
N GLY A 785 -22.47 -4.91 -19.53
CA GLY A 785 -22.09 -5.93 -18.56
C GLY A 785 -23.25 -6.71 -17.95
N TRP A 786 -22.92 -7.67 -17.10
CA TRP A 786 -23.91 -8.48 -16.39
C TRP A 786 -24.56 -7.72 -15.23
N CYS A 787 -23.78 -7.04 -14.39
CA CYS A 787 -24.30 -6.45 -13.15
C CYS A 787 -25.34 -5.34 -13.39
N ASN A 788 -25.10 -4.44 -14.35
CA ASN A 788 -25.98 -3.32 -14.66
C ASN A 788 -26.02 -3.04 -16.17
N GLY A 789 -26.22 -4.07 -16.99
CA GLY A 789 -26.11 -3.93 -18.44
C GLY A 789 -27.01 -4.86 -19.25
N THR A 790 -26.95 -4.67 -20.56
CA THR A 790 -27.81 -5.39 -21.51
C THR A 790 -27.59 -6.91 -21.47
N ALA A 791 -26.39 -7.39 -21.16
CA ALA A 791 -26.14 -8.83 -21.02
C ALA A 791 -26.85 -9.44 -19.80
N GLY A 792 -26.89 -8.72 -18.67
CA GLY A 792 -27.66 -9.13 -17.50
C GLY A 792 -29.16 -9.19 -17.78
N LEU A 793 -29.68 -8.15 -18.46
CA LEU A 793 -31.07 -8.11 -18.92
C LEU A 793 -31.41 -9.28 -19.84
N LEU A 794 -30.56 -9.59 -20.82
CA LEU A 794 -30.77 -10.70 -21.74
C LEU A 794 -30.86 -12.04 -20.99
N LEU A 795 -29.92 -12.30 -20.09
CA LEU A 795 -29.89 -13.53 -19.28
C LEU A 795 -31.18 -13.67 -18.47
N ALA A 796 -31.52 -12.65 -17.67
CA ALA A 796 -32.68 -12.70 -16.77
C ALA A 796 -33.99 -12.79 -17.55
N ALA A 797 -34.16 -12.00 -18.61
CA ALA A 797 -35.36 -12.03 -19.44
C ALA A 797 -35.56 -13.39 -20.13
N ALA A 798 -34.47 -14.00 -20.62
CA ALA A 798 -34.50 -15.33 -21.24
C ALA A 798 -35.01 -16.40 -20.27
N GLU A 799 -34.47 -16.45 -19.06
CA GLU A 799 -34.90 -17.46 -18.08
C GLU A 799 -36.30 -17.18 -17.52
N ILE A 800 -36.65 -15.92 -17.24
CA ILE A 800 -38.01 -15.56 -16.81
C ILE A 800 -39.03 -16.00 -17.89
N ALA A 801 -38.73 -15.73 -19.17
CA ALA A 801 -39.61 -16.10 -20.28
C ALA A 801 -39.74 -17.63 -20.42
N ALA A 802 -38.63 -18.36 -20.31
CA ALA A 802 -38.62 -19.82 -20.36
C ALA A 802 -39.40 -20.44 -19.19
N THR A 803 -39.17 -19.95 -17.97
CA THR A 803 -39.87 -20.41 -16.75
C THR A 803 -41.38 -20.18 -16.83
N ALA A 804 -41.79 -19.11 -17.53
CA ALA A 804 -43.19 -18.78 -17.77
C ALA A 804 -43.84 -19.54 -18.94
N ASP A 805 -43.09 -20.39 -19.66
CA ASP A 805 -43.51 -21.02 -20.93
C ASP A 805 -43.95 -19.97 -21.96
N ARG A 806 -43.18 -18.87 -22.04
CA ARG A 806 -43.45 -17.71 -22.90
C ARG A 806 -42.20 -17.26 -23.66
N GLY A 807 -41.29 -18.17 -24.00
CA GLY A 807 -40.07 -17.82 -24.74
C GLY A 807 -40.31 -17.07 -26.07
N GLU A 808 -41.47 -17.28 -26.70
CA GLU A 808 -41.81 -16.72 -28.02
C GLU A 808 -41.76 -15.19 -28.11
N TRP A 809 -42.06 -14.45 -27.04
CA TRP A 809 -42.01 -12.97 -27.09
C TRP A 809 -40.58 -12.42 -27.17
N LEU A 810 -39.62 -13.16 -26.63
CA LEU A 810 -38.20 -12.82 -26.68
C LEU A 810 -37.53 -13.49 -27.88
N SER A 811 -38.03 -13.18 -29.07
CA SER A 811 -37.56 -13.76 -30.34
C SER A 811 -37.41 -12.69 -31.43
N GLY A 812 -36.89 -13.09 -32.59
CA GLY A 812 -36.77 -12.23 -33.77
C GLY A 812 -36.00 -10.94 -33.50
N ARG A 813 -36.58 -9.80 -33.87
CA ARG A 813 -35.93 -8.48 -33.77
C ARG A 813 -35.64 -8.05 -32.32
N LEU A 814 -36.44 -8.50 -31.37
CA LEU A 814 -36.26 -8.09 -29.97
C LEU A 814 -35.03 -8.76 -29.38
N LEU A 815 -34.92 -10.08 -29.57
CA LEU A 815 -33.75 -10.84 -29.16
C LEU A 815 -32.49 -10.35 -29.88
N SER A 816 -32.54 -10.17 -31.21
CA SER A 816 -31.37 -9.68 -31.96
C SER A 816 -30.93 -8.29 -31.48
N GLY A 817 -31.87 -7.38 -31.21
CA GLY A 817 -31.53 -6.04 -30.72
C GLY A 817 -30.88 -6.04 -29.32
N LEU A 818 -31.28 -6.93 -28.41
CA LEU A 818 -30.62 -7.10 -27.12
C LEU A 818 -29.22 -7.70 -27.27
N VAL A 819 -29.08 -8.71 -28.13
CA VAL A 819 -27.81 -9.37 -28.42
C VAL A 819 -26.82 -8.41 -29.07
N ASP A 820 -27.25 -7.63 -30.07
CA ASP A 820 -26.40 -6.64 -30.76
C ASP A 820 -25.88 -5.58 -29.79
N ARG A 821 -26.73 -5.10 -28.87
CA ARG A 821 -26.33 -4.15 -27.82
C ARG A 821 -25.38 -4.77 -26.79
N ALA A 822 -25.64 -6.01 -26.36
CA ALA A 822 -24.77 -6.71 -25.42
C ALA A 822 -23.39 -7.00 -26.02
N THR A 823 -23.33 -7.29 -27.33
CA THR A 823 -22.12 -7.68 -28.06
C THR A 823 -21.41 -6.54 -28.79
N ASP A 824 -21.81 -5.29 -28.53
CA ASP A 824 -21.06 -4.12 -28.99
C ASP A 824 -19.76 -4.00 -28.18
N LEU A 825 -18.60 -3.90 -28.84
CA LEU A 825 -17.32 -3.74 -28.15
C LEU A 825 -16.96 -2.28 -27.89
N GLY A 826 -17.59 -1.31 -28.58
CA GLY A 826 -17.17 0.08 -28.50
C GLY A 826 -15.72 0.30 -28.97
N GLU A 827 -15.11 1.38 -28.47
CA GLU A 827 -13.75 1.82 -28.82
C GLU A 827 -12.80 1.66 -27.64
N GLY A 828 -11.52 1.42 -27.91
CA GLY A 828 -10.47 1.37 -26.88
C GLY A 828 -10.18 -0.02 -26.30
N PRO A 829 -9.39 -0.07 -25.22
CA PRO A 829 -9.05 -1.29 -24.50
C PRO A 829 -10.29 -1.97 -23.91
N VAL A 830 -10.22 -3.29 -23.75
CA VAL A 830 -11.38 -4.10 -23.36
C VAL A 830 -11.28 -4.54 -21.90
N ASP A 831 -12.36 -4.34 -21.15
CA ASP A 831 -12.55 -4.99 -19.84
C ASP A 831 -12.92 -6.46 -20.02
N LEU A 832 -12.07 -7.37 -19.55
CA LEU A 832 -12.30 -8.80 -19.66
C LEU A 832 -13.11 -9.39 -18.49
N SER A 833 -13.44 -8.61 -17.45
CA SER A 833 -14.08 -9.12 -16.24
C SER A 833 -15.43 -9.81 -16.46
N VAL A 834 -15.84 -10.61 -15.48
CA VAL A 834 -17.13 -11.30 -15.48
C VAL A 834 -18.26 -10.37 -15.01
N CYS A 835 -18.00 -9.50 -14.03
CA CYS A 835 -19.03 -8.63 -13.45
C CYS A 835 -19.62 -7.67 -14.50
N HIS A 836 -18.76 -6.94 -15.21
CA HIS A 836 -19.18 -5.90 -16.15
C HIS A 836 -18.40 -5.88 -17.48
N GLY A 837 -17.43 -6.78 -17.65
CA GLY A 837 -16.65 -6.91 -18.88
C GLY A 837 -17.20 -7.95 -19.85
N THR A 838 -16.38 -8.29 -20.84
CA THR A 838 -16.75 -9.16 -21.96
C THR A 838 -16.99 -10.60 -21.55
N SER A 839 -16.34 -11.08 -20.50
CA SER A 839 -16.58 -12.44 -20.00
C SER A 839 -18.00 -12.59 -19.44
N GLY A 840 -18.53 -11.54 -18.82
CA GLY A 840 -19.92 -11.50 -18.37
C GLY A 840 -20.90 -11.57 -19.53
N VAL A 841 -20.61 -10.88 -20.64
CA VAL A 841 -21.42 -10.93 -21.87
C VAL A 841 -21.47 -12.34 -22.43
N VAL A 842 -20.32 -13.02 -22.53
CA VAL A 842 -20.24 -14.41 -23.03
C VAL A 842 -21.05 -15.35 -22.14
N GLN A 843 -20.84 -15.32 -20.81
CA GLN A 843 -21.59 -16.15 -19.88
C GLN A 843 -23.11 -15.91 -19.96
N SER A 844 -23.54 -14.65 -20.11
CA SER A 844 -24.95 -14.31 -20.30
C SER A 844 -25.54 -14.86 -21.60
N LEU A 845 -24.79 -14.83 -22.70
CA LEU A 845 -25.22 -15.43 -23.97
C LEU A 845 -25.38 -16.95 -23.85
N LEU A 846 -24.43 -17.63 -23.19
CA LEU A 846 -24.50 -19.08 -22.97
C LEU A 846 -25.69 -19.46 -22.08
N ALA A 847 -25.94 -18.69 -21.01
CA ALA A 847 -27.09 -18.91 -20.13
C ALA A 847 -28.42 -18.66 -20.87
N ALA A 848 -28.53 -17.58 -21.65
CA ALA A 848 -29.71 -17.29 -22.45
C ALA A 848 -29.94 -18.34 -23.56
N ALA A 849 -28.87 -18.83 -24.20
CA ALA A 849 -28.91 -19.90 -25.20
C ALA A 849 -29.57 -21.15 -24.62
N ARG A 850 -29.19 -21.52 -23.40
CA ARG A 850 -29.74 -22.68 -22.69
C ARG A 850 -31.21 -22.47 -22.32
N SER A 851 -31.56 -21.31 -21.77
CA SER A 851 -32.94 -21.02 -21.34
C SER A 851 -33.93 -20.98 -22.50
N LEU A 852 -33.52 -20.45 -23.66
CA LEU A 852 -34.38 -20.31 -24.84
C LEU A 852 -34.26 -21.46 -25.85
N ASP A 853 -33.39 -22.44 -25.60
CA ASP A 853 -33.00 -23.47 -26.58
C ASP A 853 -32.56 -22.85 -27.93
N ALA A 854 -31.70 -21.83 -27.85
CA ALA A 854 -31.31 -20.97 -28.96
C ALA A 854 -29.80 -21.09 -29.28
N PRO A 855 -29.35 -22.12 -30.03
CA PRO A 855 -27.93 -22.38 -30.29
C PRO A 855 -27.21 -21.24 -31.03
N ALA A 856 -27.94 -20.43 -31.80
CA ALA A 856 -27.38 -19.25 -32.48
C ALA A 856 -26.74 -18.23 -31.49
N LEU A 857 -27.17 -18.20 -30.23
CA LEU A 857 -26.57 -17.36 -29.20
C LEU A 857 -25.17 -17.86 -28.79
N VAL A 858 -24.91 -19.17 -28.88
CA VAL A 858 -23.57 -19.76 -28.65
C VAL A 858 -22.64 -19.38 -29.78
N ASP A 859 -23.10 -19.47 -31.02
CA ASP A 859 -22.31 -19.03 -32.19
C ASP A 859 -21.99 -17.54 -32.08
N ARG A 860 -22.97 -16.72 -31.65
CA ARG A 860 -22.73 -15.31 -31.40
C ARG A 860 -21.73 -15.07 -30.26
N ALA A 861 -21.74 -15.87 -29.20
CA ALA A 861 -20.76 -15.79 -28.13
C ALA A 861 -19.34 -16.12 -28.62
N ARG A 862 -19.20 -17.09 -29.54
CA ARG A 862 -17.93 -17.42 -30.20
C ARG A 862 -17.44 -16.26 -31.05
N GLU A 863 -18.27 -15.72 -31.94
CA GLU A 863 -17.93 -14.55 -32.77
C GLU A 863 -17.52 -13.35 -31.93
N TYR A 864 -18.24 -13.09 -30.83
CA TYR A 864 -17.92 -12.01 -29.92
C TYR A 864 -16.57 -12.23 -29.24
N GLN A 865 -16.28 -13.44 -28.75
CA GLN A 865 -14.99 -13.78 -28.16
C GLN A 865 -13.84 -13.67 -29.18
N GLU A 866 -14.05 -14.03 -30.45
CA GLU A 866 -13.05 -13.80 -31.51
C GLU A 866 -12.77 -12.32 -31.71
N ALA A 867 -13.82 -11.49 -31.73
CA ALA A 867 -13.68 -10.04 -31.85
C ALA A 867 -12.96 -9.43 -30.63
N VAL A 868 -13.22 -9.94 -29.42
CA VAL A 868 -12.48 -9.56 -28.19
C VAL A 868 -11.00 -9.91 -28.33
N ILE A 869 -10.67 -11.16 -28.69
CA ILE A 869 -9.29 -11.61 -28.87
C ILE A 869 -8.56 -10.77 -29.94
N ALA A 870 -9.25 -10.40 -31.02
CA ALA A 870 -8.70 -9.51 -32.04
C ALA A 870 -8.47 -8.08 -31.51
N ARG A 871 -9.38 -7.57 -30.67
CA ARG A 871 -9.29 -6.23 -30.08
C ARG A 871 -8.16 -6.12 -29.07
N ILE A 872 -8.03 -7.06 -28.14
CA ILE A 872 -7.00 -7.00 -27.09
C ILE A 872 -5.57 -6.98 -27.65
N ARG A 873 -5.38 -7.51 -28.87
CA ARG A 873 -4.09 -7.48 -29.57
C ARG A 873 -3.73 -6.11 -30.14
N ARG A 874 -4.75 -5.35 -30.52
CA ARG A 874 -4.60 -4.04 -31.17
C ARG A 874 -4.65 -2.88 -30.19
N GLU A 875 -5.53 -2.97 -29.20
CA GLU A 875 -5.90 -1.85 -28.33
C GLU A 875 -5.67 -2.16 -26.85
N GLY A 876 -5.26 -3.39 -26.49
CA GLY A 876 -5.00 -3.79 -25.12
C GLY A 876 -6.23 -4.25 -24.34
N PHE A 877 -6.01 -4.59 -23.07
CA PHE A 877 -7.04 -5.10 -22.17
C PHE A 877 -6.80 -4.61 -20.75
N TYR A 878 -7.83 -4.75 -19.92
CA TYR A 878 -7.76 -4.69 -18.48
C TYR A 878 -8.79 -5.65 -17.88
N THR A 879 -8.78 -5.81 -16.56
CA THR A 879 -9.69 -6.72 -15.85
C THR A 879 -10.34 -5.98 -14.69
N GLY A 880 -11.65 -5.73 -14.79
CA GLY A 880 -12.50 -5.25 -13.71
C GLY A 880 -12.36 -3.77 -13.40
N ALA A 881 -11.17 -3.21 -13.58
CA ALA A 881 -10.87 -1.81 -13.35
C ALA A 881 -9.80 -1.30 -14.32
N ALA A 882 -9.99 -0.08 -14.80
CA ALA A 882 -9.04 0.59 -15.68
C ALA A 882 -7.63 0.60 -15.09
N GLY A 883 -6.62 0.29 -15.90
CA GLY A 883 -5.21 0.24 -15.47
C GLY A 883 -4.78 -1.08 -14.82
N ARG A 884 -5.72 -1.99 -14.50
CA ARG A 884 -5.43 -3.29 -13.88
C ARG A 884 -5.42 -4.43 -14.89
N THR A 885 -4.32 -5.17 -14.97
CA THR A 885 -4.14 -6.23 -15.98
C THR A 885 -3.88 -7.61 -15.40
N SER A 886 -3.70 -7.74 -14.08
CA SER A 886 -3.29 -8.98 -13.41
C SER A 886 -4.21 -9.47 -12.30
N LEU A 887 -5.38 -8.86 -12.05
CA LEU A 887 -6.28 -9.32 -10.98
C LEU A 887 -6.64 -10.81 -11.16
N LEU A 888 -6.56 -11.61 -10.09
CA LEU A 888 -6.76 -13.06 -10.17
C LEU A 888 -8.21 -13.50 -9.90
N GLY A 889 -8.96 -12.73 -9.10
CA GLY A 889 -10.29 -13.09 -8.63
C GLY A 889 -11.30 -13.40 -9.74
N TYR A 890 -12.40 -14.05 -9.40
CA TYR A 890 -13.35 -14.53 -10.41
C TYR A 890 -14.16 -13.41 -11.06
N MET A 891 -14.76 -12.53 -10.26
CA MET A 891 -15.68 -11.54 -10.81
C MET A 891 -14.98 -10.42 -11.57
N LEU A 892 -13.78 -10.05 -11.14
CA LEU A 892 -13.00 -8.94 -11.71
C LEU A 892 -11.73 -9.36 -12.44
N GLY A 893 -11.33 -10.63 -12.38
CA GLY A 893 -9.99 -11.06 -12.76
C GLY A 893 -9.96 -12.32 -13.63
N TRP A 894 -8.74 -12.86 -13.77
CA TRP A 894 -8.39 -13.88 -14.75
C TRP A 894 -9.01 -15.25 -14.50
N SER A 895 -9.35 -15.62 -13.26
CA SER A 895 -10.03 -16.89 -13.02
C SER A 895 -11.43 -16.92 -13.67
N GLY A 896 -12.16 -15.81 -13.64
CA GLY A 896 -13.45 -15.69 -14.33
C GLY A 896 -13.31 -15.66 -15.85
N VAL A 897 -12.28 -15.00 -16.37
CA VAL A 897 -11.95 -15.04 -17.82
C VAL A 897 -11.66 -16.48 -18.25
N GLY A 898 -10.85 -17.19 -17.47
CA GLY A 898 -10.52 -18.60 -17.70
C GLY A 898 -11.75 -19.50 -17.66
N ASP A 899 -12.61 -19.36 -16.64
CA ASP A 899 -13.83 -20.16 -16.53
C ASP A 899 -14.79 -19.89 -17.69
N THR A 900 -14.90 -18.64 -18.12
CA THR A 900 -15.75 -18.24 -19.25
C THR A 900 -15.31 -18.88 -20.55
N ASP A 901 -14.01 -18.84 -20.84
CA ASP A 901 -13.47 -19.47 -22.04
C ASP A 901 -13.62 -21.00 -21.97
N LEU A 902 -13.40 -21.62 -20.81
CA LEU A 902 -13.66 -23.05 -20.60
C LEU A 902 -15.13 -23.41 -20.89
N LEU A 903 -16.09 -22.66 -20.32
CA LEU A 903 -17.52 -22.86 -20.54
C LEU A 903 -17.89 -22.78 -22.03
N LEU A 904 -17.34 -21.80 -22.75
CA LEU A 904 -17.57 -21.64 -24.18
C LEU A 904 -17.04 -22.83 -24.99
N GLY A 905 -15.87 -23.35 -24.61
CA GLY A 905 -15.21 -24.48 -25.28
C GLY A 905 -15.92 -25.83 -25.07
N THR A 906 -16.56 -26.03 -23.92
CA THR A 906 -17.21 -27.30 -23.56
C THR A 906 -18.74 -27.28 -23.72
N TYR A 907 -19.32 -26.18 -24.19
CA TYR A 907 -20.79 -26.01 -24.24
C TYR A 907 -21.50 -27.13 -25.03
N ASP A 908 -20.92 -27.56 -26.15
CA ASP A 908 -21.50 -28.61 -27.00
C ASP A 908 -21.30 -30.03 -26.42
N GLU A 909 -20.31 -30.22 -25.55
CA GLU A 909 -19.99 -31.51 -24.93
C GLU A 909 -20.86 -31.80 -23.69
N ASP A 910 -21.13 -30.78 -22.88
CA ASP A 910 -22.02 -30.89 -21.72
C ASP A 910 -22.75 -29.57 -21.41
N SER A 911 -23.82 -29.30 -22.15
CA SER A 911 -24.68 -28.11 -21.96
C SER A 911 -25.40 -28.06 -20.60
N ARG A 912 -25.29 -29.12 -19.78
CA ARG A 912 -25.87 -29.15 -18.43
C ARG A 912 -25.04 -28.33 -17.44
N ILE A 913 -23.77 -28.05 -17.77
CA ILE A 913 -22.89 -27.24 -16.93
C ILE A 913 -23.33 -25.76 -16.99
N PRO A 914 -23.85 -25.19 -15.90
CA PRO A 914 -24.33 -23.81 -15.92
C PRO A 914 -23.17 -22.81 -15.87
N ALA A 915 -23.37 -21.65 -16.52
CA ALA A 915 -22.53 -20.48 -16.31
C ALA A 915 -22.71 -19.98 -14.87
N ALA A 916 -21.64 -19.54 -14.20
CA ALA A 916 -21.73 -19.08 -12.81
C ALA A 916 -22.66 -17.87 -12.64
N LEU A 917 -22.75 -17.01 -13.66
CA LEU A 917 -23.67 -15.87 -13.67
C LEU A 917 -25.16 -16.23 -13.75
N ALA A 918 -25.48 -17.50 -14.04
CA ALA A 918 -26.83 -18.01 -13.94
C ALA A 918 -27.22 -18.41 -12.50
N LEU A 919 -26.28 -18.33 -11.54
CA LEU A 919 -26.43 -18.74 -10.13
C LEU A 919 -26.82 -20.21 -9.96
#